data_AF-A0A2N2RT20-F1
#
_entry.id   AF-A0A2N2RT20-F1
#
_cell.length_a   1.000
_cell.length_b   1.000
_cell.length_c   1.000
_cell.angle_alpha   90.00
_cell.angle_beta   90.00
_cell.angle_gamma   90.00
#
_symmetry.space_group_name_H-M   'P 1'
#
loop_
_entity.id
_entity.type
_entity.pdbx_description
1 polymer ?
#
loop_
_entity_poly.entity_id
_entity_poly.type
_entity_poly.pdbx_seq_one_letter_code
_entity_poly.pdbx_strand_id
1 'polypeptide(L)'
;MNQVVFWGTRGSLPVSLTHRDIRERIIAALTAANGKNFKTRAALDDFVDKLPFSVAGTFGGNSSCVEIVGDSNDHFICDMGSGARPLGQAKIARFGVPNPQTYHIFISHLHWDHLMGFPYFAPMYISGNRIVVHGCHADLEQAVRLQMQSPSFPVDYAQAGARIEFDVMTPDQPRYVSGINVTPKKQRHTGDSYGYRFESLDKTVVYSTDSEHQLENPDEHAEFSQFFRKADLVIFDAMYSLAEAVSVKADWGHSSNIVGVELCQAAAVKRLALFHHEPVHDDLRRPDHRPVRPFAGLLLAAIRAGRGRALPLLVLVVGLLTLGEIERTPLLNVREALFDQYQRQMPRARTSEPVIVVGIDSQSLVKHGQWPWSRDLVARLVRKIQAGQPLALGIDIVFAERDRYSPEVLSARFPDLSPDALATLPDPDRELAAALNGHPTALAVIGLSTPLPGSTQPARPLPEFSPANDLEAHLPRYLGALASRPLIEKSAAGEGLINASPAKLETGSERGVLRRVPTVGTINQLPFLSLPLEMVRLALGGGEVVPESGAQGMTAIRIGDYRLPTQANGEVLLHFGRASSNYYLSAADVLAGVHPPEIFNARFVIIGFNSTGLQDRIVTPLGESLPGIDIHAQVIESLLDGHALQRPDWMALAEKSTLLLGGLLLIATIPVLRPRYAVLSFSVLSLHLLVGGTLAFYAGQWLFDGASQVLLLAPVFILLLGNTLIAADSRRRKAESQLQRSREEAARVAGELDAARRIQMGLLPDPRKIFADETRFSIAALLEPAQAVGGDYYDCFLLDEQRLCLAIGDVSGKGVPASLFMAISKTLTGTLTRRQGDLGLAVREIEQELNRENAESLFVTAFIAVLDLASGDLEYVCAGHDAPMLERDGQLSQIDTSNRGGPPLCAAGDFPYLAERIRLQPGDRLCLFTDGVTEASNGTALFGLARLQAAIQALTQSGLETAATALRDTVRQFEAGHPPADDLTLLLMQWYGPLSER
;
A
#
# COMPACT_ATOMS: atom_id res chain seq x y z
N MET A 1 39.26 -20.25 -2.46
CA MET A 1 37.99 -20.03 -3.20
C MET A 1 38.10 -18.70 -3.90
N ASN A 2 38.28 -18.70 -5.22
CA ASN A 2 38.84 -17.52 -5.90
C ASN A 2 37.83 -16.85 -6.83
N GLN A 3 36.83 -17.60 -7.30
CA GLN A 3 35.82 -17.10 -8.23
C GLN A 3 34.48 -17.80 -7.99
N VAL A 4 33.38 -17.05 -8.18
CA VAL A 4 32.02 -17.59 -8.27
C VAL A 4 31.47 -17.26 -9.65
N VAL A 5 30.90 -18.24 -10.32
CA VAL A 5 30.38 -18.13 -11.69
C VAL A 5 28.89 -18.49 -11.69
N PHE A 6 28.06 -17.58 -12.18
CA PHE A 6 26.62 -17.78 -12.31
C PHE A 6 26.30 -18.31 -13.70
N TRP A 7 25.84 -19.56 -13.79
CA TRP A 7 25.42 -20.19 -15.05
C TRP A 7 23.92 -20.08 -15.29
N GLY A 8 23.16 -19.88 -14.21
CA GLY A 8 21.76 -19.48 -14.22
C GLY A 8 21.36 -18.80 -12.92
N THR A 9 20.40 -17.87 -13.02
CA THR A 9 20.01 -16.96 -11.92
C THR A 9 18.51 -16.76 -11.80
N ARG A 10 17.70 -17.31 -12.72
CA ARG A 10 16.24 -17.21 -12.68
C ARG A 10 15.68 -18.23 -11.68
N GLY A 11 14.62 -17.84 -10.97
CA GLY A 11 13.81 -18.79 -10.22
C GLY A 11 12.70 -19.37 -11.06
N SER A 12 12.18 -20.54 -10.68
CA SER A 12 11.20 -21.27 -11.46
C SER A 12 11.70 -21.62 -12.88
N LEU A 13 10.79 -21.71 -13.86
CA LEU A 13 11.11 -22.16 -15.20
C LEU A 13 11.99 -21.16 -15.98
N PRO A 14 12.92 -21.66 -16.80
CA PRO A 14 13.75 -20.80 -17.63
C PRO A 14 12.91 -20.08 -18.69
N VAL A 15 13.11 -18.76 -18.83
CA VAL A 15 12.40 -17.91 -19.79
C VAL A 15 13.41 -17.17 -20.66
N SER A 16 13.21 -17.22 -21.98
CA SER A 16 14.01 -16.47 -22.93
C SER A 16 13.52 -15.03 -23.06
N LEU A 17 14.41 -14.13 -23.49
CA LEU A 17 14.00 -12.80 -23.92
C LEU A 17 13.00 -12.91 -25.08
N THR A 18 11.95 -12.08 -25.05
CA THR A 18 10.97 -12.02 -26.12
C THR A 18 11.50 -11.18 -27.30
N HIS A 19 10.87 -11.32 -28.47
CA HIS A 19 11.21 -10.48 -29.63
C HIS A 19 11.10 -8.98 -29.30
N ARG A 20 10.15 -8.62 -28.42
CA ARG A 20 9.90 -7.25 -28.00
C ARG A 20 11.06 -6.73 -27.15
N ASP A 21 11.52 -7.52 -26.19
CA ASP A 21 12.65 -7.15 -25.32
C ASP A 21 13.92 -6.89 -26.15
N ILE A 22 14.19 -7.77 -27.12
CA ILE A 22 15.31 -7.63 -28.04
C ILE A 22 15.15 -6.35 -28.88
N ARG A 23 13.95 -6.10 -29.42
CA ARG A 23 13.67 -4.90 -30.23
C ARG A 23 13.86 -3.61 -29.43
N GLU A 24 13.37 -3.56 -28.19
CA GLU A 24 13.50 -2.39 -27.32
C GLU A 24 14.97 -2.11 -26.97
N ARG A 25 15.78 -3.14 -26.72
CA ARG A 25 17.23 -3.00 -26.52
C ARG A 25 17.95 -2.48 -27.76
N ILE A 26 17.61 -2.99 -28.94
CA ILE A 26 18.18 -2.49 -30.21
C ILE A 26 17.84 -1.01 -30.38
N ILE A 27 16.58 -0.61 -30.13
CA ILE A 27 16.17 0.80 -30.22
C ILE A 27 16.92 1.66 -29.20
N ALA A 28 17.06 1.20 -27.96
CA ALA A 28 17.78 1.93 -26.91
C ALA A 28 19.26 2.10 -27.26
N ALA A 29 19.93 1.04 -27.75
CA ALA A 29 21.32 1.09 -28.20
C ALA A 29 21.51 2.06 -29.38
N LEU A 30 20.62 2.01 -30.38
CA LEU A 30 20.65 2.91 -31.54
C LEU A 30 20.37 4.37 -31.15
N THR A 31 19.45 4.60 -30.21
CA THR A 31 19.16 5.94 -29.68
C THR A 31 20.37 6.51 -28.93
N ALA A 32 21.04 5.69 -28.11
CA ALA A 32 22.26 6.08 -27.40
C ALA A 32 23.48 6.29 -28.33
N ALA A 33 23.44 5.70 -29.53
CA ALA A 33 24.42 5.87 -30.58
C ALA A 33 24.17 7.13 -31.44
N ASN A 34 23.02 7.80 -31.32
CA ASN A 34 22.66 8.94 -32.17
C ASN A 34 23.69 10.07 -32.03
N GLY A 35 24.22 10.54 -33.17
CA GLY A 35 25.28 11.56 -33.22
C GLY A 35 26.71 11.06 -32.94
N LYS A 36 26.92 9.76 -32.67
CA LYS A 36 28.26 9.17 -32.48
C LYS A 36 28.78 8.52 -33.77
N ASN A 37 30.10 8.49 -33.95
CA ASN A 37 30.76 7.88 -35.11
C ASN A 37 31.73 6.78 -34.65
N PHE A 38 31.51 5.54 -35.09
CA PHE A 38 32.32 4.37 -34.71
C PHE A 38 33.16 3.90 -35.90
N LYS A 39 34.39 4.40 -36.02
CA LYS A 39 35.29 4.09 -37.15
C LYS A 39 36.09 2.79 -36.98
N THR A 40 36.13 2.19 -35.78
CA THR A 40 36.90 0.98 -35.48
C THR A 40 36.12 0.03 -34.57
N ARG A 41 36.45 -1.28 -34.62
CA ARG A 41 35.82 -2.29 -33.74
C ARG A 41 36.04 -1.98 -32.26
N ALA A 42 37.25 -1.54 -31.88
CA ALA A 42 37.56 -1.15 -30.51
C ALA A 42 36.70 0.02 -30.00
N ALA A 43 36.38 1.00 -30.85
CA ALA A 43 35.50 2.11 -30.48
C ALA A 43 34.03 1.65 -30.32
N LEU A 44 33.64 0.59 -31.02
CA LEU A 44 32.32 -0.01 -30.90
C LEU A 44 32.22 -0.88 -29.63
N ASP A 45 33.23 -1.68 -29.32
CA ASP A 45 33.30 -2.47 -28.09
C ASP A 45 33.31 -1.53 -26.87
N ASP A 46 34.11 -0.46 -26.87
CA ASP A 46 34.12 0.57 -25.79
C ASP A 46 32.75 1.27 -25.64
N PHE A 47 32.01 1.48 -26.73
CA PHE A 47 30.65 2.03 -26.66
C PHE A 47 29.66 1.02 -26.06
N VAL A 48 29.72 -0.24 -26.49
CA VAL A 48 28.86 -1.31 -25.98
C VAL A 48 29.13 -1.55 -24.49
N ASP A 49 30.40 -1.54 -24.06
CA ASP A 49 30.80 -1.69 -22.66
C ASP A 49 30.32 -0.52 -21.79
N LYS A 50 30.06 0.65 -22.39
CA LYS A 50 29.50 1.85 -21.72
C LYS A 50 27.97 1.91 -21.74
N LEU A 51 27.30 1.07 -22.52
CA LEU A 51 25.84 0.99 -22.49
C LEU A 51 25.38 0.44 -21.13
N PRO A 52 24.19 0.83 -20.65
CA PRO A 52 23.61 0.21 -19.46
C PRO A 52 23.53 -1.31 -19.62
N PHE A 53 23.78 -2.06 -18.55
CA PHE A 53 23.72 -3.53 -18.56
C PHE A 53 22.38 -4.05 -19.11
N SER A 54 21.26 -3.40 -18.79
CA SER A 54 19.93 -3.74 -19.30
C SER A 54 19.80 -3.67 -20.83
N VAL A 55 20.71 -2.96 -21.51
CA VAL A 55 20.78 -2.84 -22.96
C VAL A 55 21.83 -3.78 -23.53
N ALA A 56 23.05 -3.77 -23.00
CA ALA A 56 24.20 -4.52 -23.54
C ALA A 56 24.28 -5.99 -23.09
N GLY A 57 23.61 -6.37 -22.01
CA GLY A 57 23.70 -7.71 -21.42
C GLY A 57 22.38 -8.18 -20.83
N THR A 58 22.35 -9.41 -20.33
CA THR A 58 21.19 -9.95 -19.63
C THR A 58 21.65 -10.84 -18.48
N PHE A 59 20.86 -10.92 -17.42
CA PHE A 59 21.08 -11.88 -16.33
C PHE A 59 20.80 -13.33 -16.76
N GLY A 60 20.37 -13.51 -18.02
CA GLY A 60 20.13 -14.81 -18.64
C GLY A 60 18.73 -15.32 -18.38
N GLY A 61 18.38 -16.37 -19.14
CA GLY A 61 17.12 -17.10 -18.99
C GLY A 61 17.25 -18.40 -18.21
N ASN A 62 18.47 -18.78 -17.80
CA ASN A 62 18.70 -20.06 -17.16
C ASN A 62 18.28 -20.05 -15.68
N SER A 63 17.67 -21.15 -15.23
CA SER A 63 17.35 -21.36 -13.82
C SER A 63 18.60 -21.71 -13.00
N SER A 64 18.45 -21.66 -11.67
CA SER A 64 19.49 -21.77 -10.66
C SER A 64 20.65 -22.74 -10.99
N CYS A 65 21.86 -22.19 -11.15
CA CYS A 65 23.10 -22.99 -11.23
C CYS A 65 24.31 -22.09 -10.98
N VAL A 66 25.05 -22.33 -9.90
CA VAL A 66 26.21 -21.52 -9.51
C VAL A 66 27.42 -22.39 -9.28
N GLU A 67 28.56 -22.03 -9.86
CA GLU A 67 29.84 -22.69 -9.60
C GLU A 67 30.71 -21.85 -8.66
N ILE A 68 31.24 -22.48 -7.61
CA ILE A 68 32.27 -21.94 -6.73
C ILE A 68 33.60 -22.59 -7.11
N VAL A 69 34.52 -21.78 -7.64
CA VAL A 69 35.82 -22.23 -8.15
C VAL A 69 36.87 -22.12 -7.04
N GLY A 70 37.41 -23.27 -6.64
CA GLY A 70 38.54 -23.40 -5.71
C GLY A 70 39.89 -23.52 -6.42
N ASP A 71 40.93 -23.77 -5.63
CA ASP A 71 42.29 -24.03 -6.12
C ASP A 71 42.53 -25.52 -6.46
N SER A 72 41.61 -26.40 -6.05
CA SER A 72 41.62 -27.82 -6.40
C SER A 72 41.00 -28.07 -7.77
N ASN A 73 41.24 -29.26 -8.33
CA ASN A 73 40.57 -29.74 -9.55
C ASN A 73 39.11 -30.17 -9.30
N ASP A 74 38.58 -29.93 -8.10
CA ASP A 74 37.22 -30.29 -7.73
C ASP A 74 36.28 -29.10 -7.96
N HIS A 75 35.11 -29.37 -8.51
CA HIS A 75 34.11 -28.36 -8.83
C HIS A 75 32.99 -28.36 -7.79
N PHE A 76 32.72 -27.20 -7.18
CA PHE A 76 31.62 -27.03 -6.24
C PHE A 76 30.47 -26.31 -6.95
N ILE A 77 29.33 -26.97 -7.09
CA ILE A 77 28.19 -26.49 -7.87
C ILE A 77 26.99 -26.42 -6.93
N CYS A 78 26.32 -25.27 -6.85
CA CYS A 78 25.06 -25.11 -6.14
C CYS A 78 23.92 -25.15 -7.15
N ASP A 79 23.01 -26.11 -6.96
CA ASP A 79 21.89 -26.46 -7.82
C ASP A 79 22.23 -26.82 -9.27
N MET A 80 21.32 -27.58 -9.89
CA MET A 80 21.42 -28.14 -11.22
C MET A 80 20.20 -27.78 -12.07
N GLY A 81 19.80 -26.52 -12.02
CA GLY A 81 18.82 -25.94 -12.95
C GLY A 81 19.34 -25.89 -14.38
N SER A 82 18.61 -25.24 -15.29
CA SER A 82 18.93 -25.25 -16.72
C SER A 82 20.33 -24.68 -17.05
N GLY A 83 20.93 -23.89 -16.15
CA GLY A 83 22.31 -23.43 -16.23
C GLY A 83 23.36 -24.55 -16.20
N ALA A 84 23.01 -25.75 -15.74
CA ALA A 84 23.91 -26.90 -15.75
C ALA A 84 24.33 -27.32 -17.16
N ARG A 85 23.49 -27.09 -18.19
CA ARG A 85 23.82 -27.41 -19.58
C ARG A 85 25.00 -26.60 -20.13
N PRO A 86 24.98 -25.25 -20.13
CA PRO A 86 26.13 -24.46 -20.55
C PRO A 86 27.35 -24.66 -19.65
N LEU A 87 27.16 -24.89 -18.33
CA LEU A 87 28.24 -25.27 -17.42
C LEU A 87 28.94 -26.56 -17.91
N GLY A 88 28.17 -27.62 -18.17
CA GLY A 88 28.69 -28.89 -18.66
C GLY A 88 29.48 -28.73 -19.96
N GLN A 89 28.93 -27.98 -20.93
CA GLN A 89 29.62 -27.67 -22.18
C GLN A 89 30.96 -26.94 -21.96
N ALA A 90 31.00 -25.98 -21.05
CA ALA A 90 32.22 -25.26 -20.71
C ALA A 90 33.27 -26.17 -20.06
N LYS A 91 32.87 -27.14 -19.23
CA LYS A 91 33.78 -28.15 -18.67
C LYS A 91 34.35 -29.06 -19.75
N ILE A 92 33.52 -29.53 -20.68
CA ILE A 92 34.00 -30.34 -21.81
C ILE A 92 34.95 -29.55 -22.68
N ALA A 93 34.63 -28.29 -23.01
CA ALA A 93 35.50 -27.45 -23.82
C ALA A 93 36.86 -27.20 -23.17
N ARG A 94 36.91 -27.09 -21.83
CA ARG A 94 38.15 -26.80 -21.10
C ARG A 94 39.00 -28.05 -20.84
N PHE A 95 38.40 -29.17 -20.45
CA PHE A 95 39.13 -30.35 -19.98
C PHE A 95 39.12 -31.51 -20.98
N GLY A 96 38.16 -31.53 -21.91
CA GLY A 96 37.96 -32.64 -22.83
C GLY A 96 37.41 -33.90 -22.15
N VAL A 97 37.05 -34.89 -22.96
CA VAL A 97 36.58 -36.20 -22.50
C VAL A 97 37.67 -37.06 -21.81
N PRO A 98 38.96 -37.02 -22.21
CA PRO A 98 39.98 -37.89 -21.62
C PRO A 98 40.43 -37.56 -20.19
N ASN A 99 40.08 -36.38 -19.66
CA ASN A 99 40.58 -35.89 -18.37
C ASN A 99 39.44 -35.85 -17.34
N PRO A 100 39.20 -36.95 -16.61
CA PRO A 100 38.09 -37.02 -15.67
C PRO A 100 38.24 -36.00 -14.53
N GLN A 101 37.12 -35.44 -14.09
CA GLN A 101 37.02 -34.45 -13.02
C GLN A 101 36.08 -34.93 -11.89
N THR A 102 36.16 -34.27 -10.73
CA THR A 102 35.25 -34.46 -9.61
C THR A 102 34.29 -33.29 -9.49
N TYR A 103 32.99 -33.57 -9.39
CA TYR A 103 31.94 -32.57 -9.24
C TYR A 103 31.17 -32.80 -7.94
N HIS A 104 31.23 -31.83 -7.03
CA HIS A 104 30.44 -31.76 -5.81
C HIS A 104 29.25 -30.85 -6.05
N ILE A 105 28.06 -31.44 -6.10
CA ILE A 105 26.80 -30.74 -6.39
C ILE A 105 26.01 -30.61 -5.09
N PHE A 106 25.64 -29.40 -4.69
CA PHE A 106 24.87 -29.10 -3.49
C PHE A 106 23.46 -28.68 -3.91
N ILE A 107 22.46 -29.49 -3.57
CA ILE A 107 21.06 -29.28 -3.95
C ILE A 107 20.30 -28.62 -2.81
N SER A 108 19.99 -27.34 -2.97
CA SER A 108 19.24 -26.56 -1.99
C SER A 108 17.78 -27.02 -1.87
N HIS A 109 17.14 -27.26 -3.01
CA HIS A 109 15.71 -27.55 -3.10
C HIS A 109 15.43 -28.63 -4.16
N LEU A 110 14.41 -29.46 -3.95
CA LEU A 110 14.06 -30.57 -4.87
C LEU A 110 13.06 -30.19 -5.96
N HIS A 111 12.67 -28.91 -6.04
CA HIS A 111 11.83 -28.44 -7.13
C HIS A 111 12.53 -28.59 -8.49
N TRP A 112 11.71 -28.71 -9.53
CA TRP A 112 12.16 -29.09 -10.85
C TRP A 112 13.22 -28.13 -11.41
N ASP A 113 13.05 -26.84 -11.20
CA ASP A 113 13.96 -25.77 -11.63
C ASP A 113 15.36 -25.81 -11.03
N HIS A 114 15.59 -26.56 -9.95
CA HIS A 114 16.90 -26.80 -9.33
C HIS A 114 17.57 -28.10 -9.78
N LEU A 115 16.88 -28.92 -10.55
CA LEU A 115 17.33 -30.26 -10.92
C LEU A 115 17.25 -30.52 -12.43
N MET A 116 16.44 -29.76 -13.17
CA MET A 116 16.11 -30.01 -14.58
C MET A 116 17.29 -30.06 -15.54
N GLY A 117 18.41 -29.42 -15.17
CA GLY A 117 19.62 -29.40 -15.98
C GLY A 117 20.52 -30.60 -15.73
N PHE A 118 20.29 -31.40 -14.69
CA PHE A 118 21.08 -32.59 -14.37
C PHE A 118 21.20 -33.57 -15.54
N PRO A 119 20.11 -33.93 -16.25
CA PRO A 119 20.20 -34.84 -17.41
C PRO A 119 20.92 -34.21 -18.62
N TYR A 120 21.08 -32.88 -18.64
CA TYR A 120 21.80 -32.15 -19.69
C TYR A 120 23.25 -31.83 -19.30
N PHE A 121 23.69 -32.25 -18.11
CA PHE A 121 25.05 -32.08 -17.64
C PHE A 121 25.97 -33.12 -18.29
N ALA A 122 26.53 -32.77 -19.45
CA ALA A 122 27.37 -33.66 -20.26
C ALA A 122 28.43 -34.48 -19.49
N PRO A 123 29.11 -33.93 -18.46
CA PRO A 123 30.07 -34.71 -17.66
C PRO A 123 29.50 -35.98 -17.02
N MET A 124 28.19 -36.07 -16.78
CA MET A 124 27.53 -37.27 -16.24
C MET A 124 27.65 -38.49 -17.16
N TYR A 125 27.78 -38.28 -18.47
CA TYR A 125 27.87 -39.35 -19.46
C TYR A 125 29.30 -39.79 -19.77
N ILE A 126 30.31 -39.20 -19.11
CA ILE A 126 31.72 -39.48 -19.37
C ILE A 126 32.27 -40.43 -18.31
N SER A 127 32.80 -41.57 -18.77
CA SER A 127 33.45 -42.55 -17.92
C SER A 127 34.69 -41.96 -17.23
N GLY A 128 34.85 -42.28 -15.95
CA GLY A 128 35.95 -41.79 -15.10
C GLY A 128 35.60 -40.54 -14.29
N ASN A 129 34.61 -39.74 -14.70
CA ASN A 129 34.13 -38.63 -13.87
C ASN A 129 33.51 -39.15 -12.57
N ARG A 130 33.67 -38.38 -11.51
CA ARG A 130 33.02 -38.62 -10.21
C ARG A 130 32.09 -37.47 -9.90
N ILE A 131 30.83 -37.76 -9.60
CA ILE A 131 29.82 -36.78 -9.21
C ILE A 131 29.32 -37.16 -7.82
N VAL A 132 29.38 -36.23 -6.87
CA VAL A 132 28.84 -36.41 -5.52
C VAL A 132 27.74 -35.39 -5.32
N VAL A 133 26.51 -35.85 -5.14
CA VAL A 133 25.32 -35.03 -4.94
C VAL A 133 25.04 -34.94 -3.43
N HIS A 134 25.28 -33.76 -2.88
CA HIS A 134 25.07 -33.42 -1.48
C HIS A 134 23.70 -32.73 -1.30
N GLY A 135 22.98 -33.09 -0.25
CA GLY A 135 21.69 -32.47 0.10
C GLY A 135 21.24 -32.89 1.49
N CYS A 136 20.28 -32.18 2.09
CA CYS A 136 19.69 -32.59 3.38
C CYS A 136 18.34 -33.33 3.22
N HIS A 137 17.94 -33.59 1.97
CA HIS A 137 16.68 -34.25 1.65
C HIS A 137 16.82 -35.77 1.74
N ALA A 138 15.91 -36.43 2.45
CA ALA A 138 15.90 -37.90 2.54
C ALA A 138 15.73 -38.57 1.16
N ASP A 139 14.91 -37.96 0.29
CA ASP A 139 14.56 -38.50 -1.02
C ASP A 139 15.44 -37.95 -2.17
N LEU A 140 16.62 -37.41 -1.86
CA LEU A 140 17.51 -36.74 -2.82
C LEU A 140 17.83 -37.62 -4.05
N GLU A 141 18.21 -38.88 -3.82
CA GLU A 141 18.51 -39.83 -4.89
C GLU A 141 17.28 -40.15 -5.75
N GLN A 142 16.13 -40.36 -5.10
CA GLN A 142 14.87 -40.63 -5.79
C GLN A 142 14.46 -39.46 -6.68
N ALA A 143 14.58 -38.22 -6.19
CA ALA A 143 14.23 -37.02 -6.94
C ALA A 143 15.08 -36.87 -8.22
N VAL A 144 16.40 -37.06 -8.13
CA VAL A 144 17.30 -37.01 -9.30
C VAL A 144 16.97 -38.12 -10.31
N ARG A 145 16.74 -39.34 -9.83
CA ARG A 145 16.41 -40.49 -10.70
C ARG A 145 15.06 -40.31 -11.40
N LEU A 146 14.05 -39.80 -10.70
CA LEU A 146 12.70 -39.59 -11.23
C LEU A 146 12.70 -38.62 -12.42
N GLN A 147 13.55 -37.59 -12.41
CA GLN A 147 13.67 -36.67 -13.54
C GLN A 147 14.21 -37.32 -14.81
N MET A 148 15.01 -38.39 -14.67
CA MET A 148 15.59 -39.12 -15.78
C MET A 148 14.73 -40.31 -16.24
N GLN A 149 13.62 -40.58 -15.56
CA GLN A 149 12.75 -41.71 -15.87
C GLN A 149 11.79 -41.38 -17.03
N SER A 150 11.49 -42.36 -17.88
CA SER A 150 10.43 -42.24 -18.90
C SER A 150 9.04 -42.09 -18.23
N PRO A 151 8.13 -41.21 -18.73
CA PRO A 151 8.23 -40.41 -19.95
C PRO A 151 8.89 -39.03 -19.79
N SER A 152 9.36 -38.67 -18.59
CA SER A 152 9.92 -37.34 -18.28
C SER A 152 11.21 -37.05 -19.05
N PHE A 153 12.04 -38.06 -19.27
CA PHE A 153 13.26 -37.95 -20.06
C PHE A 153 13.55 -39.25 -20.84
N PRO A 154 14.11 -39.19 -22.07
CA PRO A 154 14.30 -40.38 -22.92
C PRO A 154 15.54 -41.21 -22.57
N VAL A 155 16.46 -40.71 -21.74
CA VAL A 155 17.71 -41.39 -21.37
C VAL A 155 17.65 -41.75 -19.89
N ASP A 156 17.52 -43.04 -19.61
CA ASP A 156 17.46 -43.56 -18.24
C ASP A 156 18.78 -43.31 -17.47
N TYR A 157 18.68 -43.15 -16.15
CA TYR A 157 19.83 -42.99 -15.25
C TYR A 157 20.88 -44.11 -15.42
N ALA A 158 20.48 -45.32 -15.79
CA ALA A 158 21.38 -46.45 -16.04
C ALA A 158 22.41 -46.18 -17.16
N GLN A 159 22.21 -45.16 -17.99
CA GLN A 159 23.14 -44.76 -19.05
C GLN A 159 24.19 -43.73 -18.57
N ALA A 160 24.21 -43.36 -17.29
CA ALA A 160 25.27 -42.53 -16.73
C ALA A 160 26.64 -43.21 -16.87
N GLY A 161 27.62 -42.50 -17.42
CA GLY A 161 29.00 -42.97 -17.54
C GLY A 161 29.86 -42.63 -16.31
N ALA A 162 29.51 -41.55 -15.60
CA ALA A 162 30.18 -41.11 -14.39
C ALA A 162 29.79 -41.98 -13.18
N ARG A 163 30.69 -42.04 -12.18
CA ARG A 163 30.35 -42.59 -10.85
C ARG A 163 29.61 -41.52 -10.05
N ILE A 164 28.31 -41.73 -9.84
CA ILE A 164 27.44 -40.80 -9.10
C ILE A 164 27.18 -41.35 -7.70
N GLU A 165 27.40 -40.52 -6.68
CA GLU A 165 27.21 -40.81 -5.26
C GLU A 165 26.25 -39.80 -4.64
N PHE A 166 25.49 -40.22 -3.63
CA PHE A 166 24.58 -39.35 -2.87
C PHE A 166 25.04 -39.25 -1.42
N ASP A 167 25.13 -38.03 -0.90
CA ASP A 167 25.56 -37.71 0.45
C ASP A 167 24.46 -36.90 1.15
N VAL A 168 23.69 -37.57 2.01
CA VAL A 168 22.62 -36.94 2.80
C VAL A 168 23.22 -36.31 4.06
N MET A 169 23.25 -34.99 4.08
CA MET A 169 23.82 -34.18 5.15
C MET A 169 22.80 -33.90 6.26
N THR A 170 23.28 -33.57 7.46
CA THR A 170 22.43 -33.10 8.57
C THR A 170 22.52 -31.58 8.70
N PRO A 171 21.39 -30.85 8.78
CA PRO A 171 21.36 -29.41 8.99
C PRO A 171 22.18 -28.98 10.22
N ASP A 172 22.80 -27.80 10.14
CA ASP A 172 23.63 -27.18 11.18
C ASP A 172 24.91 -27.94 11.54
N GLN A 173 25.21 -29.06 10.87
CA GLN A 173 26.45 -29.82 11.07
C GLN A 173 27.42 -29.62 9.91
N PRO A 174 28.63 -29.08 10.14
CA PRO A 174 29.62 -28.88 9.09
C PRO A 174 30.15 -30.22 8.55
N ARG A 175 30.36 -30.28 7.24
CA ARG A 175 30.96 -31.41 6.54
C ARG A 175 32.19 -30.97 5.77
N TYR A 176 33.29 -31.72 5.90
CA TYR A 176 34.52 -31.42 5.17
C TYR A 176 34.48 -32.07 3.78
N VAL A 177 34.46 -31.24 2.73
CA VAL A 177 34.39 -31.66 1.32
C VAL A 177 35.56 -31.03 0.57
N SER A 178 36.53 -31.85 0.19
CA SER A 178 37.66 -31.47 -0.68
C SER A 178 38.36 -30.15 -0.34
N GLY A 179 38.66 -29.94 0.95
CA GLY A 179 39.36 -28.74 1.43
C GLY A 179 38.45 -27.60 1.91
N ILE A 180 37.14 -27.78 1.87
CA ILE A 180 36.14 -26.77 2.25
C ILE A 180 35.21 -27.35 3.32
N ASN A 181 34.97 -26.58 4.39
CA ASN A 181 33.89 -26.89 5.33
C ASN A 181 32.57 -26.37 4.77
N VAL A 182 31.60 -27.26 4.61
CA VAL A 182 30.25 -26.93 4.12
C VAL A 182 29.24 -27.17 5.23
N THR A 183 28.58 -26.11 5.67
CA THR A 183 27.52 -26.19 6.69
C THR A 183 26.16 -25.95 6.03
N PRO A 184 25.28 -26.96 5.97
CA PRO A 184 23.93 -26.77 5.50
C PRO A 184 23.07 -26.11 6.58
N LYS A 185 22.13 -25.26 6.18
CA LYS A 185 21.19 -24.58 7.08
C LYS A 185 19.77 -24.76 6.54
N LYS A 186 18.86 -25.26 7.36
CA LYS A 186 17.45 -25.34 6.99
C LYS A 186 16.88 -23.93 6.81
N GLN A 187 16.20 -23.70 5.70
CA GLN A 187 15.58 -22.44 5.32
C GLN A 187 14.06 -22.55 5.34
N ARG A 188 13.39 -21.41 5.41
CA ARG A 188 11.93 -21.35 5.36
C ARG A 188 11.48 -21.27 3.92
N HIS A 189 10.71 -22.26 3.49
CA HIS A 189 10.12 -22.35 2.15
C HIS A 189 8.85 -23.23 2.22
N THR A 190 7.96 -23.18 1.22
CA THR A 190 6.75 -24.04 1.09
C THR A 190 7.06 -25.51 0.74
N GLY A 191 8.20 -25.98 1.22
CA GLY A 191 8.83 -27.30 1.13
C GLY A 191 10.18 -27.21 1.88
N ASP A 192 10.89 -28.31 2.09
CA ASP A 192 12.21 -28.20 2.69
C ASP A 192 13.18 -27.49 1.72
N SER A 193 13.92 -26.50 2.19
CA SER A 193 14.99 -25.82 1.45
C SER A 193 16.21 -25.66 2.35
N TYR A 194 17.40 -25.68 1.75
CA TYR A 194 18.66 -25.65 2.48
C TYR A 194 19.67 -24.67 1.86
N GLY A 195 20.18 -23.78 2.70
CA GLY A 195 21.28 -22.89 2.36
C GLY A 195 22.62 -23.54 2.72
N TYR A 196 23.70 -23.16 2.04
CA TYR A 196 25.02 -23.71 2.27
C TYR A 196 26.04 -22.62 2.56
N ARG A 197 26.76 -22.77 3.68
CA ARG A 197 27.91 -21.94 4.02
C ARG A 197 29.19 -22.71 3.73
N PHE A 198 29.96 -22.19 2.77
CA PHE A 198 31.26 -22.72 2.35
C PHE A 198 32.38 -21.91 3.01
N GLU A 199 33.29 -22.60 3.68
CA GLU A 199 34.41 -21.99 4.42
C GLU A 199 35.73 -22.63 4.00
N SER A 200 36.59 -21.83 3.37
CA SER A 200 38.01 -22.12 3.18
C SER A 200 38.82 -21.41 4.25
N LEU A 201 40.16 -21.59 4.24
CA LEU A 201 41.05 -20.94 5.20
C LEU A 201 40.94 -19.40 5.20
N ASP A 202 40.60 -18.80 4.07
CA ASP A 202 40.69 -17.37 3.82
C ASP A 202 39.38 -16.71 3.32
N LYS A 203 38.40 -17.53 2.91
CA LYS A 203 37.16 -17.05 2.28
C LYS A 203 35.94 -17.78 2.81
N THR A 204 34.83 -17.04 2.86
CA THR A 204 33.51 -17.58 3.17
C THR A 204 32.51 -17.17 2.09
N VAL A 205 31.81 -18.15 1.53
CA VAL A 205 30.70 -17.95 0.59
C VAL A 205 29.44 -18.57 1.18
N VAL A 206 28.32 -17.85 1.17
CA VAL A 206 27.02 -18.41 1.55
C VAL A 206 26.11 -18.42 0.34
N TYR A 207 25.48 -19.57 0.10
CA TYR A 207 24.46 -19.76 -0.90
C TYR A 207 23.11 -19.97 -0.19
N SER A 208 22.21 -18.99 -0.31
CA SER A 208 20.92 -18.96 0.37
C SER A 208 19.85 -18.59 -0.66
N THR A 209 19.30 -19.62 -1.32
CA THR A 209 18.22 -19.53 -2.32
C THR A 209 16.97 -20.23 -1.81
N ASP A 210 15.81 -19.98 -2.39
CA ASP A 210 14.52 -20.59 -2.00
C ASP A 210 14.28 -20.44 -0.50
N SER A 211 14.37 -19.20 -0.06
CA SER A 211 14.26 -18.85 1.35
C SER A 211 13.44 -17.59 1.51
N GLU A 212 12.42 -17.68 2.35
CA GLU A 212 11.65 -16.56 2.82
C GLU A 212 12.17 -16.12 4.18
N HIS A 213 12.67 -14.89 4.26
CA HIS A 213 13.14 -14.30 5.51
C HIS A 213 12.13 -13.28 6.01
N GLN A 214 11.41 -13.62 7.08
CA GLN A 214 10.40 -12.72 7.62
C GLN A 214 11.01 -11.67 8.55
N LEU A 215 10.96 -10.40 8.13
CA LEU A 215 11.46 -9.25 8.91
C LEU A 215 10.80 -9.12 10.30
N GLU A 216 9.62 -9.71 10.48
CA GLU A 216 8.83 -9.64 11.71
C GLU A 216 9.24 -10.68 12.77
N ASN A 217 10.14 -11.62 12.43
CA ASN A 217 10.63 -12.67 13.32
C ASN A 217 12.08 -12.37 13.78
N PRO A 218 12.29 -11.78 14.97
CA PRO A 218 13.61 -11.37 15.42
C PRO A 218 14.57 -12.55 15.64
N ASP A 219 14.05 -13.71 16.04
CA ASP A 219 14.84 -14.89 16.34
C ASP A 219 15.43 -15.50 15.05
N GLU A 220 14.59 -15.65 14.03
CA GLU A 220 15.02 -16.07 12.68
C GLU A 220 16.00 -15.06 12.06
N HIS A 221 15.73 -13.76 12.22
CA HIS A 221 16.62 -12.71 11.74
C HIS A 221 18.01 -12.78 12.41
N ALA A 222 18.06 -13.03 13.72
CA ALA A 222 19.31 -13.23 14.45
C ALA A 222 20.05 -14.50 14.03
N GLU A 223 19.31 -15.60 13.85
CA GLU A 223 19.85 -16.89 13.42
C GLU A 223 20.50 -16.80 12.03
N PHE A 224 19.81 -16.22 11.04
CA PHE A 224 20.36 -16.05 9.69
C PHE A 224 21.45 -14.97 9.63
N SER A 225 21.35 -13.92 10.45
CA SER A 225 22.46 -12.97 10.60
C SER A 225 23.73 -13.64 11.14
N GLN A 226 23.60 -14.64 12.01
CA GLN A 226 24.73 -15.42 12.51
C GLN A 226 25.25 -16.39 11.43
N PHE A 227 24.37 -17.04 10.67
CA PHE A 227 24.75 -17.89 9.54
C PHE A 227 25.49 -17.11 8.44
N PHE A 228 25.12 -15.86 8.18
CA PHE A 228 25.76 -15.00 7.18
C PHE A 228 27.00 -14.27 7.69
N ARG A 229 27.29 -14.37 8.99
CA ARG A 229 28.25 -13.51 9.67
C ARG A 229 29.61 -13.49 8.97
N LYS A 230 30.07 -12.26 8.67
CA LYS A 230 31.37 -11.92 8.05
C LYS A 230 31.68 -12.67 6.75
N ALA A 231 30.66 -13.16 6.03
CA ALA A 231 30.88 -13.81 4.74
C ALA A 231 31.50 -12.83 3.72
N ASP A 232 32.41 -13.32 2.88
CA ASP A 232 32.96 -12.53 1.77
C ASP A 232 31.92 -12.31 0.66
N LEU A 233 31.06 -13.30 0.46
CA LEU A 233 29.94 -13.25 -0.49
C LEU A 233 28.73 -13.98 0.09
N VAL A 234 27.57 -13.33 0.06
CA VAL A 234 26.27 -14.00 0.22
C VAL A 234 25.52 -13.92 -1.10
N ILE A 235 25.11 -15.08 -1.61
CA ILE A 235 24.21 -15.25 -2.75
C ILE A 235 22.83 -15.46 -2.15
N PHE A 236 21.92 -14.51 -2.38
CA PHE A 236 20.68 -14.37 -1.62
C PHE A 236 19.46 -14.38 -2.53
N ASP A 237 18.42 -15.12 -2.13
CA ASP A 237 17.12 -15.12 -2.80
C ASP A 237 16.49 -13.72 -2.79
N ALA A 238 16.31 -13.15 -3.97
CA ALA A 238 15.68 -11.86 -4.16
C ALA A 238 14.66 -11.91 -5.29
N MET A 239 13.87 -12.99 -5.35
CA MET A 239 12.86 -13.17 -6.40
C MET A 239 11.84 -12.04 -6.42
N TYR A 240 11.42 -11.56 -5.26
CA TYR A 240 10.32 -10.61 -5.14
C TYR A 240 10.77 -9.20 -4.78
N SER A 241 10.01 -8.20 -5.23
CA SER A 241 10.10 -6.87 -4.63
C SER A 241 9.61 -6.91 -3.18
N LEU A 242 10.04 -5.96 -2.34
CA LEU A 242 9.55 -5.89 -0.95
C LEU A 242 8.02 -5.81 -0.89
N ALA A 243 7.40 -5.06 -1.81
CA ALA A 243 5.95 -4.94 -1.87
C ALA A 243 5.26 -6.30 -2.14
N GLU A 244 5.80 -7.10 -3.06
CA GLU A 244 5.27 -8.44 -3.36
C GLU A 244 5.49 -9.40 -2.19
N ALA A 245 6.70 -9.42 -1.61
CA ALA A 245 7.09 -10.31 -0.52
C ALA A 245 6.27 -10.06 0.77
N VAL A 246 5.79 -8.84 1.01
CA VAL A 246 4.96 -8.51 2.19
C VAL A 246 3.46 -8.46 1.89
N SER A 247 3.02 -8.78 0.67
CA SER A 247 1.61 -8.74 0.27
C SER A 247 1.14 -10.03 -0.41
N VAL A 248 0.96 -10.03 -1.73
CA VAL A 248 0.30 -11.09 -2.50
C VAL A 248 1.12 -12.37 -2.54
N LYS A 249 2.46 -12.26 -2.44
CA LYS A 249 3.40 -13.39 -2.47
C LYS A 249 4.06 -13.63 -1.11
N ALA A 250 3.44 -13.16 -0.03
CA ALA A 250 3.86 -13.55 1.32
C ALA A 250 3.61 -15.06 1.51
N ASP A 251 4.52 -15.75 2.21
CA ASP A 251 4.47 -17.20 2.45
C ASP A 251 4.65 -18.08 1.18
N TRP A 252 5.14 -17.50 0.06
CA TRP A 252 5.45 -18.25 -1.17
C TRP A 252 6.88 -18.79 -1.19
N GLY A 253 7.67 -18.60 -0.13
CA GLY A 253 8.98 -19.22 0.03
C GLY A 253 10.18 -18.41 -0.51
N HIS A 254 9.97 -17.21 -1.06
CA HIS A 254 11.07 -16.38 -1.56
C HIS A 254 11.17 -15.04 -0.84
N SER A 255 12.36 -14.44 -0.87
CA SER A 255 12.68 -13.20 -0.17
C SER A 255 12.78 -12.00 -1.13
N SER A 256 13.02 -10.82 -0.54
CA SER A 256 13.23 -9.59 -1.28
C SER A 256 14.65 -9.06 -1.16
N ASN A 257 15.06 -8.33 -2.19
CA ASN A 257 16.35 -7.64 -2.22
C ASN A 257 16.59 -6.73 -0.99
N ILE A 258 15.54 -6.10 -0.45
CA ILE A 258 15.66 -5.20 0.71
C ILE A 258 15.97 -6.01 1.98
N VAL A 259 15.31 -7.16 2.17
CA VAL A 259 15.59 -8.05 3.30
C VAL A 259 17.03 -8.56 3.23
N GLY A 260 17.49 -8.95 2.04
CA GLY A 260 18.87 -9.37 1.83
C GLY A 260 19.90 -8.30 2.20
N VAL A 261 19.64 -7.03 1.85
CA VAL A 261 20.52 -5.91 2.24
C VAL A 261 20.55 -5.72 3.76
N GLU A 262 19.40 -5.75 4.44
CA GLU A 262 19.33 -5.59 5.90
C GLU A 262 20.06 -6.74 6.63
N LEU A 263 19.79 -7.98 6.26
CA LEU A 263 20.43 -9.17 6.83
C LEU A 263 21.95 -9.16 6.61
N CYS A 264 22.40 -8.90 5.38
CA CYS A 264 23.82 -8.86 5.06
C CYS A 264 24.54 -7.70 5.77
N GLN A 265 23.87 -6.56 5.96
CA GLN A 265 24.42 -5.45 6.73
C GLN A 265 24.56 -5.80 8.22
N ALA A 266 23.53 -6.41 8.82
CA ALA A 266 23.57 -6.88 10.21
C ALA A 266 24.68 -7.93 10.43
N ALA A 267 24.88 -8.80 9.44
CA ALA A 267 25.89 -9.85 9.45
C ALA A 267 27.32 -9.36 9.10
N ALA A 268 27.50 -8.09 8.71
CA ALA A 268 28.77 -7.53 8.23
C ALA A 268 29.38 -8.29 7.03
N VAL A 269 28.52 -8.64 6.07
CA VAL A 269 28.90 -9.30 4.81
C VAL A 269 29.64 -8.32 3.90
N LYS A 270 30.69 -8.77 3.22
CA LYS A 270 31.49 -7.91 2.34
C LYS A 270 30.82 -7.63 0.99
N ARG A 271 30.17 -8.64 0.41
CA ARG A 271 29.46 -8.53 -0.88
C ARG A 271 28.16 -9.33 -0.86
N LEU A 272 27.11 -8.73 -1.39
CA LEU A 272 25.80 -9.36 -1.60
C LEU A 272 25.58 -9.54 -3.11
N ALA A 273 25.28 -10.76 -3.54
CA ALA A 273 24.78 -11.07 -4.86
C ALA A 273 23.29 -11.40 -4.77
N LEU A 274 22.46 -10.54 -5.35
CA LEU A 274 21.03 -10.79 -5.49
C LEU A 274 20.82 -11.86 -6.56
N PHE A 275 20.11 -12.92 -6.19
CA PHE A 275 19.94 -14.13 -6.97
C PHE A 275 18.45 -14.49 -7.05
N HIS A 276 18.12 -15.47 -7.87
CA HIS A 276 16.78 -16.04 -7.98
C HIS A 276 15.72 -15.10 -8.56
N HIS A 277 16.01 -14.46 -9.69
CA HIS A 277 15.13 -13.44 -10.29
C HIS A 277 13.80 -14.01 -10.80
N GLU A 278 12.69 -13.31 -10.51
CA GLU A 278 11.35 -13.59 -11.05
C GLU A 278 11.37 -13.65 -12.60
N PRO A 279 10.91 -14.76 -13.22
CA PRO A 279 10.90 -14.92 -14.68
C PRO A 279 10.19 -13.84 -15.47
N VAL A 280 9.15 -13.23 -14.89
CA VAL A 280 8.32 -12.21 -15.58
C VAL A 280 8.97 -10.82 -15.54
N HIS A 281 10.01 -10.61 -14.75
CA HIS A 281 10.70 -9.33 -14.66
C HIS A 281 11.72 -9.13 -15.79
N ASP A 282 11.59 -7.99 -16.48
CA ASP A 282 12.57 -7.50 -17.44
C ASP A 282 13.84 -6.98 -16.75
N ASP A 283 14.92 -6.81 -17.51
CA ASP A 283 16.20 -6.32 -16.99
C ASP A 283 16.19 -4.79 -16.75
N LEU A 284 15.09 -4.08 -17.07
CA LEU A 284 14.89 -2.64 -16.82
C LEU A 284 14.32 -2.36 -15.43
N ARG A 285 13.51 -3.27 -14.89
CA ARG A 285 12.98 -3.26 -13.52
C ARG A 285 14.05 -3.62 -12.49
N ARG A 286 15.15 -2.87 -12.47
CA ARG A 286 16.02 -2.77 -11.29
C ARG A 286 15.71 -1.49 -10.50
N PRO A 287 15.80 -1.54 -9.16
CA PRO A 287 16.11 -0.35 -8.39
C PRO A 287 17.49 0.14 -8.84
N ASP A 288 17.59 1.39 -9.31
CA ASP A 288 18.85 2.02 -9.69
C ASP A 288 19.79 2.07 -8.47
N HIS A 289 20.70 1.09 -8.34
CA HIS A 289 21.74 1.07 -7.33
C HIS A 289 22.98 1.78 -7.85
N ARG A 290 22.89 3.09 -8.03
CA ARG A 290 24.06 3.95 -7.75
C ARG A 290 24.31 3.84 -6.23
N PRO A 291 25.57 3.88 -5.75
CA PRO A 291 25.82 4.08 -4.33
C PRO A 291 25.09 5.37 -3.94
N VAL A 292 23.94 5.21 -3.29
CA VAL A 292 23.23 6.32 -2.69
C VAL A 292 24.20 6.82 -1.65
N ARG A 293 24.82 7.97 -1.93
CA ARG A 293 25.46 8.83 -0.92
C ARG A 293 24.61 8.78 0.35
N PRO A 294 25.18 8.89 1.56
CA PRO A 294 24.56 8.53 2.85
C PRO A 294 23.29 9.31 3.28
N PHE A 295 22.52 9.83 2.33
CA PHE A 295 21.18 10.37 2.49
C PHE A 295 20.10 9.30 2.69
N ALA A 296 20.20 8.09 2.13
CA ALA A 296 19.16 7.06 2.31
C ALA A 296 19.11 6.49 3.74
N GLY A 297 20.27 6.32 4.38
CA GLY A 297 20.36 5.93 5.78
C GLY A 297 19.77 6.98 6.73
N LEU A 298 19.96 8.27 6.40
CA LEU A 298 19.36 9.38 7.15
C LEU A 298 17.84 9.47 6.91
N LEU A 299 17.35 9.14 5.71
CA LEU A 299 15.92 9.10 5.38
C LEU A 299 15.19 7.97 6.12
N LEU A 300 15.75 6.75 6.11
CA LEU A 300 15.22 5.59 6.83
C LEU A 300 15.39 5.73 8.35
N ALA A 301 16.49 6.31 8.81
CA ALA A 301 16.67 6.70 10.21
C ALA A 301 15.68 7.80 10.61
N ALA A 302 15.35 8.77 9.75
CA ALA A 302 14.32 9.77 10.02
C ALA A 302 12.89 9.19 10.01
N ILE A 303 12.64 8.17 9.18
CA ILE A 303 11.40 7.37 9.17
C ILE A 303 11.22 6.62 10.50
N ARG A 304 12.30 6.08 11.09
CA ARG A 304 12.27 5.40 12.40
C ARG A 304 12.39 6.36 13.60
N ALA A 305 13.11 7.49 13.48
CA ALA A 305 13.41 8.40 14.60
C ALA A 305 12.29 9.40 14.92
N GLY A 306 11.32 9.60 14.03
CA GLY A 306 10.26 10.59 14.21
C GLY A 306 8.86 10.08 13.87
N ARG A 307 8.38 9.00 14.51
CA ARG A 307 6.99 8.48 14.36
C ARG A 307 6.47 8.44 12.90
N GLY A 308 7.32 8.15 11.90
CA GLY A 308 6.93 8.14 10.48
C GLY A 308 6.52 9.50 9.87
N ARG A 309 6.83 10.63 10.51
CA ARG A 309 6.43 11.99 10.06
C ARG A 309 7.51 12.74 9.26
N ALA A 310 8.77 12.34 9.34
CA ALA A 310 9.88 13.05 8.71
C ALA A 310 9.84 13.00 7.17
N LEU A 311 9.49 11.85 6.59
CA LEU A 311 9.39 11.71 5.13
C LEU A 311 8.21 12.52 4.56
N PRO A 312 6.97 12.46 5.10
CA PRO A 312 5.89 13.37 4.71
C PRO A 312 6.26 14.85 4.82
N LEU A 313 7.02 15.25 5.86
CA LEU A 313 7.50 16.63 6.01
C LEU A 313 8.49 17.02 4.90
N LEU A 314 9.42 16.13 4.56
CA LEU A 314 10.34 16.35 3.43
C LEU A 314 9.59 16.49 2.11
N VAL A 315 8.62 15.62 1.85
CA VAL A 315 7.78 15.68 0.64
C VAL A 315 6.97 16.98 0.60
N LEU A 316 6.48 17.47 1.74
CA LEU A 316 5.83 18.77 1.83
C LEU A 316 6.78 19.92 1.49
N VAL A 317 8.03 19.88 1.97
CA VAL A 317 9.06 20.87 1.62
C VAL A 317 9.37 20.84 0.13
N VAL A 318 9.52 19.65 -0.47
CA VAL A 318 9.66 19.50 -1.92
C VAL A 318 8.43 20.05 -2.65
N GLY A 319 7.23 19.83 -2.12
CA GLY A 319 5.99 20.42 -2.61
C GLY A 319 6.02 21.95 -2.64
N LEU A 320 6.52 22.58 -1.57
CA LEU A 320 6.66 24.04 -1.49
C LEU A 320 7.68 24.59 -2.50
N LEU A 321 8.79 23.89 -2.69
CA LEU A 321 9.81 24.26 -3.68
C LEU A 321 9.28 24.11 -5.11
N THR A 322 8.60 23.00 -5.41
CA THR A 322 8.00 22.75 -6.73
C THR A 322 6.89 23.74 -7.07
N LEU A 323 6.05 24.13 -6.09
CA LEU A 323 5.07 25.20 -6.26
C LEU A 323 5.75 26.56 -6.50
N GLY A 324 6.90 26.81 -5.85
CA GLY A 324 7.69 28.02 -6.07
C GLY A 324 8.29 28.13 -7.48
N GLU A 325 8.65 27.01 -8.09
CA GLU A 325 9.23 26.92 -9.44
C GLU A 325 8.23 26.38 -10.47
N ILE A 326 6.93 26.59 -10.23
CA ILE A 326 5.84 25.95 -11.00
C ILE A 326 5.96 26.16 -12.52
N GLU A 327 6.46 27.31 -12.96
CA GLU A 327 6.69 27.65 -14.37
C GLU A 327 7.62 26.67 -15.10
N ARG A 328 8.52 25.99 -14.36
CA ARG A 328 9.48 25.01 -14.90
C ARG A 328 9.02 23.57 -14.74
N THR A 329 7.80 23.37 -14.23
CA THR A 329 7.27 22.03 -13.93
C THR A 329 6.06 21.70 -14.81
N PRO A 330 5.72 20.41 -14.98
CA PRO A 330 4.49 20.03 -15.66
C PRO A 330 3.20 20.52 -14.96
N LEU A 331 3.26 20.95 -13.70
CA LEU A 331 2.11 21.48 -12.96
C LEU A 331 1.59 22.79 -13.55
N LEU A 332 2.42 23.53 -14.29
CA LEU A 332 1.98 24.70 -15.05
C LEU A 332 0.77 24.36 -15.93
N ASN A 333 0.80 23.24 -16.64
CA ASN A 333 -0.31 22.82 -17.51
C ASN A 333 -1.60 22.55 -16.73
N VAL A 334 -1.47 21.99 -15.52
CA VAL A 334 -2.63 21.72 -14.64
C VAL A 334 -3.24 23.03 -14.16
N ARG A 335 -2.40 23.97 -13.74
CA ARG A 335 -2.83 25.30 -13.31
C ARG A 335 -3.52 26.07 -14.43
N GLU A 336 -2.91 26.13 -15.61
CA GLU A 336 -3.50 26.84 -16.75
C GLU A 336 -4.81 26.18 -17.21
N ALA A 337 -4.89 24.84 -17.19
CA ALA A 337 -6.15 24.14 -17.47
C ALA A 337 -7.25 24.45 -16.44
N LEU A 338 -6.91 24.60 -15.16
CA LEU A 338 -7.83 25.02 -14.12
C LEU A 338 -8.33 26.46 -14.38
N PHE A 339 -7.45 27.38 -14.75
CA PHE A 339 -7.81 28.76 -15.04
C PHE A 339 -8.69 28.89 -16.28
N ASP A 340 -8.40 28.10 -17.33
CA ASP A 340 -9.27 27.99 -18.49
C ASP A 340 -10.66 27.45 -18.10
N GLN A 341 -10.70 26.47 -17.19
CA GLN A 341 -11.95 25.91 -16.69
C GLN A 341 -12.78 26.94 -15.91
N TYR A 342 -12.15 27.82 -15.13
CA TYR A 342 -12.84 28.93 -14.48
C TYR A 342 -13.52 29.85 -15.50
N GLN A 343 -12.81 30.23 -16.57
CA GLN A 343 -13.36 31.08 -17.62
C GLN A 343 -14.49 30.38 -18.41
N ARG A 344 -14.38 29.07 -18.69
CA ARG A 344 -15.44 28.31 -19.37
C ARG A 344 -16.74 28.27 -18.56
N GLN A 345 -16.63 28.17 -17.24
CA GLN A 345 -17.79 28.15 -16.34
C GLN A 345 -18.38 29.55 -16.14
N MET A 346 -17.52 30.57 -16.10
CA MET A 346 -17.88 31.95 -15.81
C MET A 346 -17.25 32.91 -16.84
N PRO A 347 -17.70 32.86 -18.11
CA PRO A 347 -17.20 33.77 -19.15
C PRO A 347 -17.65 35.21 -18.88
N ARG A 348 -16.89 36.20 -19.37
CA ARG A 348 -17.26 37.62 -19.24
C ARG A 348 -18.54 37.90 -20.03
N ALA A 349 -19.47 38.64 -19.42
CA ALA A 349 -20.66 39.13 -20.12
C ALA A 349 -20.29 40.34 -20.99
N ARG A 350 -20.62 40.31 -22.29
CA ARG A 350 -20.37 41.41 -23.25
C ARG A 350 -21.67 42.18 -23.49
N THR A 351 -21.89 43.28 -22.77
CA THR A 351 -23.18 44.02 -22.80
C THR A 351 -23.19 45.28 -23.64
N SER A 352 -22.03 45.94 -23.85
CA SER A 352 -21.92 47.27 -24.48
C SER A 352 -21.32 47.25 -25.90
N GLU A 353 -20.50 46.23 -26.23
CA GLU A 353 -19.79 46.02 -27.51
C GLU A 353 -19.33 47.33 -28.20
N PRO A 354 -18.46 48.15 -27.56
CA PRO A 354 -18.11 49.51 -28.00
C PRO A 354 -17.25 49.56 -29.28
N VAL A 355 -16.87 48.40 -29.81
CA VAL A 355 -15.95 48.26 -30.94
C VAL A 355 -16.71 47.73 -32.16
N ILE A 356 -16.49 48.34 -33.32
CA ILE A 356 -16.93 47.85 -34.63
C ILE A 356 -15.71 47.35 -35.39
N VAL A 357 -15.80 46.14 -35.94
CA VAL A 357 -14.74 45.57 -36.78
C VAL A 357 -15.16 45.69 -38.24
N VAL A 358 -14.39 46.45 -39.01
CA VAL A 358 -14.53 46.55 -40.46
C VAL A 358 -13.58 45.55 -41.11
N GLY A 359 -14.12 44.38 -41.44
CA GLY A 359 -13.36 43.23 -41.90
C GLY A 359 -13.09 43.25 -43.41
N ILE A 360 -11.85 43.01 -43.79
CA ILE A 360 -11.49 42.56 -45.14
C ILE A 360 -11.82 41.07 -45.22
N ASP A 361 -13.08 40.80 -45.54
CA ASP A 361 -13.70 39.48 -45.60
C ASP A 361 -13.73 38.92 -47.03
N SER A 362 -14.29 37.72 -47.20
CA SER A 362 -14.41 37.09 -48.52
C SER A 362 -15.23 37.93 -49.50
N GLN A 363 -16.29 38.60 -49.05
CA GLN A 363 -17.09 39.50 -49.87
C GLN A 363 -16.26 40.68 -50.40
N SER A 364 -15.44 41.26 -49.53
CA SER A 364 -14.51 42.33 -49.84
C SER A 364 -13.49 41.91 -50.90
N LEU A 365 -12.87 40.73 -50.73
CA LEU A 365 -11.90 40.20 -51.69
C LEU A 365 -12.51 39.88 -53.05
N VAL A 366 -13.75 39.38 -53.09
CA VAL A 366 -14.47 39.13 -54.35
C VAL A 366 -14.78 40.43 -55.08
N LYS A 367 -15.20 41.47 -54.36
CA LYS A 367 -15.64 42.74 -54.94
C LYS A 367 -14.49 43.65 -55.38
N HIS A 368 -13.41 43.69 -54.60
CA HIS A 368 -12.30 44.64 -54.78
C HIS A 368 -10.96 43.98 -55.14
N GLY A 369 -10.93 42.65 -55.27
CA GLY A 369 -9.75 41.90 -55.70
C GLY A 369 -8.85 41.44 -54.55
N GLN A 370 -7.76 40.77 -54.92
CA GLN A 370 -6.82 40.13 -54.00
C GLN A 370 -6.03 41.15 -53.15
N TRP A 371 -5.86 40.86 -51.86
CA TRP A 371 -4.95 41.58 -50.97
C TRP A 371 -3.47 41.36 -51.35
N PRO A 372 -2.55 42.34 -51.24
CA PRO A 372 -2.71 43.71 -50.73
C PRO A 372 -3.53 44.64 -51.62
N TRP A 373 -4.49 45.37 -51.05
CA TRP A 373 -5.22 46.42 -51.77
C TRP A 373 -4.34 47.65 -52.02
N SER A 374 -4.71 48.46 -53.01
CA SER A 374 -4.05 49.73 -53.27
C SER A 374 -4.34 50.73 -52.15
N ARG A 375 -3.34 51.55 -51.76
CA ARG A 375 -3.49 52.46 -50.61
C ARG A 375 -4.53 53.56 -50.84
N ASP A 376 -4.87 53.91 -52.08
CA ASP A 376 -5.99 54.81 -52.42
C ASP A 376 -7.37 54.17 -52.13
N LEU A 377 -7.51 52.85 -52.30
CA LEU A 377 -8.73 52.12 -51.92
C LEU A 377 -8.87 52.09 -50.40
N VAL A 378 -7.77 51.82 -49.69
CA VAL A 378 -7.73 51.89 -48.22
C VAL A 378 -8.05 53.33 -47.76
N ALA A 379 -7.50 54.35 -48.41
CA ALA A 379 -7.79 55.75 -48.12
C ALA A 379 -9.29 56.09 -48.26
N ARG A 380 -9.96 55.57 -49.30
CA ARG A 380 -11.42 55.73 -49.45
C ARG A 380 -12.21 55.06 -48.32
N LEU A 381 -11.79 53.87 -47.90
CA LEU A 381 -12.40 53.17 -46.76
C LEU A 381 -12.24 53.99 -45.48
N VAL A 382 -11.02 54.47 -45.21
CA VAL A 382 -10.70 55.33 -44.05
C VAL A 382 -11.57 56.59 -44.05
N ARG A 383 -11.69 57.31 -45.17
CA ARG A 383 -12.54 58.51 -45.29
C ARG A 383 -14.01 58.21 -45.03
N LYS A 384 -14.52 57.06 -45.50
CA LYS A 384 -15.91 56.63 -45.26
C LYS A 384 -16.19 56.38 -43.77
N ILE A 385 -15.24 55.76 -43.08
CA ILE A 385 -15.33 55.53 -41.63
C ILE A 385 -15.23 56.86 -40.86
N GLN A 386 -14.25 57.69 -41.20
CA GLN A 386 -14.02 58.98 -40.55
C GLN A 386 -15.16 59.99 -40.73
N ALA A 387 -15.94 59.88 -41.82
CA ALA A 387 -17.16 60.67 -42.00
C ALA A 387 -18.18 60.44 -40.88
N GLY A 388 -18.13 59.28 -40.21
CA GLY A 388 -18.94 58.95 -39.03
C GLY A 388 -18.37 59.41 -37.69
N GLN A 389 -17.18 60.03 -37.68
CA GLN A 389 -16.48 60.52 -36.49
C GLN A 389 -16.35 59.45 -35.37
N PRO A 390 -15.63 58.34 -35.63
CA PRO A 390 -15.36 57.35 -34.60
C PRO A 390 -14.50 57.92 -33.48
N LEU A 391 -14.59 57.33 -32.28
CA LEU A 391 -13.74 57.69 -31.13
C LEU A 391 -12.26 57.56 -31.46
N ALA A 392 -11.90 56.43 -32.08
CA ALA A 392 -10.59 56.20 -32.67
C ALA A 392 -10.69 55.12 -33.76
N LEU A 393 -9.79 55.19 -34.75
CA LEU A 393 -9.64 54.20 -35.80
C LEU A 393 -8.34 53.43 -35.61
N GLY A 394 -8.41 52.12 -35.41
CA GLY A 394 -7.26 51.22 -35.43
C GLY A 394 -7.11 50.57 -36.79
N ILE A 395 -5.90 50.53 -37.33
CA ILE A 395 -5.60 49.79 -38.55
C ILE A 395 -4.64 48.65 -38.19
N ASP A 396 -5.18 47.44 -38.10
CA ASP A 396 -4.45 46.20 -37.80
C ASP A 396 -3.75 45.63 -39.05
N ILE A 397 -3.02 46.51 -39.74
CA ILE A 397 -2.31 46.23 -41.00
C ILE A 397 -1.05 47.08 -41.05
N VAL A 398 0.09 46.45 -41.37
CA VAL A 398 1.38 47.14 -41.51
C VAL A 398 1.69 47.40 -42.99
N PHE A 399 1.84 48.67 -43.38
CA PHE A 399 2.18 49.07 -44.75
C PHE A 399 3.69 49.32 -44.87
N ALA A 400 4.51 48.29 -44.65
CA ALA A 400 5.98 48.42 -44.62
C ALA A 400 6.60 48.74 -45.99
N GLU A 401 5.96 48.25 -47.06
CA GLU A 401 6.40 48.44 -48.44
C GLU A 401 5.60 49.51 -49.17
N ARG A 402 6.20 50.05 -50.24
CA ARG A 402 5.59 51.06 -51.10
C ARG A 402 4.45 50.46 -51.92
N ASP A 403 3.41 51.25 -52.20
CA ASP A 403 2.29 50.76 -53.02
C ASP A 403 2.72 50.33 -54.43
N ARG A 404 2.14 49.23 -54.91
CA ARG A 404 2.41 48.63 -56.21
C ARG A 404 1.98 49.51 -57.39
N TYR A 405 1.07 50.45 -57.16
CA TYR A 405 0.57 51.42 -58.12
C TYR A 405 1.17 52.82 -57.93
N SER A 406 2.18 52.97 -57.06
CA SER A 406 2.91 54.24 -56.95
C SER A 406 3.65 54.56 -58.27
N PRO A 407 3.73 55.84 -58.69
CA PRO A 407 4.36 56.22 -59.96
C PRO A 407 5.79 55.69 -60.13
N GLU A 408 6.60 55.67 -59.06
CA GLU A 408 7.96 55.12 -59.10
C GLU A 408 8.00 53.59 -59.28
N VAL A 409 7.09 52.83 -58.65
CA VAL A 409 7.04 51.37 -58.83
C VAL A 409 6.51 51.01 -60.22
N LEU A 410 5.51 51.75 -60.71
CA LEU A 410 5.00 51.58 -62.07
C LEU A 410 6.06 51.91 -63.12
N SER A 411 6.85 52.97 -62.92
CA SER A 411 7.99 53.31 -63.77
C SER A 411 9.02 52.18 -63.83
N ALA A 412 9.35 51.57 -62.69
CA ALA A 412 10.29 50.46 -62.62
C ALA A 412 9.75 49.17 -63.27
N ARG A 413 8.43 48.92 -63.17
CA ARG A 413 7.79 47.71 -63.69
C ARG A 413 7.45 47.80 -65.18
N PHE A 414 7.15 49.00 -65.67
CA PHE A 414 6.77 49.29 -67.06
C PHE A 414 7.60 50.47 -67.58
N PRO A 415 8.88 50.24 -67.94
CA PRO A 415 9.81 51.30 -68.33
C PRO A 415 9.41 52.05 -69.61
N ASP A 416 8.52 51.47 -70.42
CA ASP A 416 8.03 52.06 -71.68
C ASP A 416 6.90 53.10 -71.48
N LEU A 417 6.42 53.30 -70.25
CA LEU A 417 5.43 54.33 -69.95
C LEU A 417 6.05 55.74 -69.95
N SER A 418 5.35 56.70 -70.55
CA SER A 418 5.81 58.10 -70.60
C SER A 418 5.99 58.69 -69.19
N PRO A 419 7.14 59.32 -68.88
CA PRO A 419 7.37 60.01 -67.61
C PRO A 419 6.31 61.07 -67.29
N ASP A 420 5.82 61.78 -68.31
CA ASP A 420 4.77 62.80 -68.13
C ASP A 420 3.43 62.19 -67.73
N ALA A 421 3.10 61.00 -68.26
CA ALA A 421 1.89 60.29 -67.87
C ALA A 421 1.98 59.79 -66.42
N LEU A 422 3.15 59.28 -66.00
CA LEU A 422 3.40 58.81 -64.63
C LEU A 422 3.40 59.94 -63.60
N ALA A 423 3.94 61.13 -63.95
CA ALA A 423 3.99 62.28 -63.05
C ALA A 423 2.61 62.85 -62.67
N THR A 424 1.58 62.60 -63.49
CA THR A 424 0.20 63.05 -63.24
C THR A 424 -0.63 62.07 -62.39
N LEU A 425 -0.14 60.86 -62.16
CA LEU A 425 -0.86 59.87 -61.36
C LEU A 425 -0.79 60.20 -59.87
N PRO A 426 -1.92 60.11 -59.14
CA PRO A 426 -1.91 60.27 -57.69
C PRO A 426 -1.07 59.14 -57.05
N ASP A 427 -0.25 59.49 -56.06
CA ASP A 427 0.52 58.51 -55.30
C ASP A 427 -0.39 57.90 -54.22
N PRO A 428 -0.69 56.58 -54.27
CA PRO A 428 -1.58 55.94 -53.31
C PRO A 428 -1.10 56.06 -51.85
N ASP A 429 0.22 56.09 -51.60
CA ASP A 429 0.76 56.25 -50.25
C ASP A 429 0.47 57.67 -49.72
N ARG A 430 0.46 58.69 -50.60
CA ARG A 430 0.08 60.08 -50.24
C ARG A 430 -1.41 60.20 -50.00
N GLU A 431 -2.24 59.53 -50.79
CA GLU A 431 -3.69 59.52 -50.61
C GLU A 431 -4.10 58.93 -49.25
N LEU A 432 -3.46 57.83 -48.86
CA LEU A 432 -3.67 57.22 -47.53
C LEU A 432 -3.14 58.13 -46.43
N ALA A 433 -1.93 58.67 -46.56
CA ALA A 433 -1.38 59.63 -45.60
C ALA A 433 -2.33 60.83 -45.39
N ALA A 434 -2.87 61.40 -46.47
CA ALA A 434 -3.84 62.49 -46.40
C ALA A 434 -5.16 62.09 -45.73
N ALA A 435 -5.61 60.84 -45.90
CA ALA A 435 -6.80 60.32 -45.22
C ALA A 435 -6.58 60.10 -43.72
N LEU A 436 -5.36 59.77 -43.28
CA LEU A 436 -5.05 59.56 -41.86
C LEU A 436 -4.89 60.89 -41.09
N ASN A 437 -4.41 61.92 -41.77
CA ASN A 437 -4.01 63.18 -41.17
C ASN A 437 -5.19 63.90 -40.48
N GLY A 438 -4.98 64.37 -39.24
CA GLY A 438 -5.96 65.15 -38.48
C GLY A 438 -7.07 64.35 -37.80
N HIS A 439 -7.01 63.00 -37.83
CA HIS A 439 -7.99 62.12 -37.19
C HIS A 439 -7.34 61.21 -36.14
N PRO A 440 -8.06 60.76 -35.09
CA PRO A 440 -7.54 59.87 -34.05
C PRO A 440 -7.33 58.45 -34.57
N THR A 441 -6.30 58.27 -35.40
CA THR A 441 -5.98 56.99 -36.06
C THR A 441 -4.68 56.41 -35.51
N ALA A 442 -4.73 55.13 -35.11
CA ALA A 442 -3.59 54.34 -34.66
C ALA A 442 -3.22 53.28 -35.70
N LEU A 443 -1.93 53.17 -36.01
CA LEU A 443 -1.38 52.13 -36.90
C LEU A 443 -0.78 50.98 -36.11
N ALA A 444 -0.95 49.76 -36.60
CA ALA A 444 -0.29 48.59 -36.05
C ALA A 444 1.24 48.63 -36.24
N VAL A 445 1.94 48.15 -35.22
CA VAL A 445 3.39 47.93 -35.20
C VAL A 445 3.66 46.53 -34.67
N ILE A 446 4.57 45.81 -35.31
CA ILE A 446 5.01 44.47 -34.85
C ILE A 446 6.42 44.59 -34.29
N GLY A 447 6.57 44.47 -32.98
CA GLY A 447 7.86 44.37 -32.32
C GLY A 447 8.60 43.09 -32.70
N LEU A 448 9.90 43.21 -33.01
CA LEU A 448 10.76 42.12 -33.45
C LEU A 448 11.89 41.89 -32.44
N SER A 449 11.99 40.67 -31.92
CA SER A 449 13.09 40.27 -31.03
C SER A 449 14.42 40.13 -31.76
N THR A 450 14.39 39.90 -33.07
CA THR A 450 15.56 39.87 -33.97
C THR A 450 15.34 40.83 -35.14
N PRO A 451 16.32 41.67 -35.50
CA PRO A 451 16.18 42.56 -36.65
C PRO A 451 16.03 41.76 -37.96
N LEU A 452 14.98 42.05 -38.72
CA LEU A 452 14.73 41.50 -40.06
C LEU A 452 14.98 42.57 -41.15
N PRO A 453 15.27 42.19 -42.41
CA PRO A 453 15.29 43.13 -43.52
C PRO A 453 13.97 43.92 -43.60
N GLY A 454 14.05 45.26 -43.61
CA GLY A 454 12.87 46.13 -43.56
C GLY A 454 12.40 46.52 -42.15
N SER A 455 13.12 46.12 -41.09
CA SER A 455 12.85 46.62 -39.74
C SER A 455 13.14 48.12 -39.64
N THR A 456 12.24 48.87 -39.00
CA THR A 456 12.34 50.31 -38.79
C THR A 456 12.16 50.66 -37.31
N GLN A 457 12.51 51.90 -36.95
CA GLN A 457 12.09 52.50 -35.70
C GLN A 457 10.76 53.22 -35.95
N PRO A 458 9.67 52.84 -35.27
CA PRO A 458 8.39 53.53 -35.41
C PRO A 458 8.49 55.00 -34.97
N ALA A 459 7.71 55.86 -35.60
CA ALA A 459 7.85 57.31 -35.51
C ALA A 459 7.14 57.97 -34.30
N ARG A 460 6.25 57.25 -33.62
CA ARG A 460 5.33 57.75 -32.59
C ARG A 460 5.42 56.94 -31.29
N PRO A 461 6.57 56.94 -30.58
CA PRO A 461 6.62 56.37 -29.24
C PRO A 461 5.72 57.16 -28.27
N LEU A 462 5.37 56.54 -27.15
CA LEU A 462 4.58 57.17 -26.10
C LEU A 462 5.39 58.33 -25.46
N PRO A 463 4.91 59.58 -25.53
CA PRO A 463 5.71 60.76 -25.18
C PRO A 463 5.86 60.98 -23.67
N GLU A 464 4.85 60.62 -22.89
CA GLU A 464 4.82 60.72 -21.42
C GLU A 464 4.63 59.32 -20.84
N PHE A 465 5.75 58.63 -20.64
CA PHE A 465 5.82 57.37 -19.91
C PHE A 465 6.85 57.55 -18.81
N SER A 466 6.40 57.61 -17.56
CA SER A 466 7.28 57.73 -16.39
C SER A 466 7.36 56.40 -15.65
N PRO A 467 8.16 55.43 -16.14
CA PRO A 467 8.38 54.19 -15.41
C PRO A 467 9.14 54.49 -14.11
N ALA A 468 8.79 53.83 -13.00
CA ALA A 468 9.71 53.74 -11.88
C ALA A 468 10.99 53.02 -12.36
N ASN A 469 12.17 53.39 -11.85
CA ASN A 469 13.49 52.96 -12.37
C ASN A 469 13.71 51.42 -12.54
N ASP A 470 12.85 50.58 -11.94
CA ASP A 470 12.93 49.11 -12.02
C ASP A 470 11.88 48.46 -12.97
N LEU A 471 10.93 49.24 -13.49
CA LEU A 471 9.82 48.74 -14.32
C LEU A 471 10.28 48.29 -15.71
N GLU A 472 11.18 49.07 -16.33
CA GLU A 472 11.68 48.80 -17.69
C GLU A 472 12.38 47.44 -17.82
N ALA A 473 12.90 46.90 -16.72
CA ALA A 473 13.54 45.59 -16.68
C ALA A 473 12.56 44.42 -16.92
N HIS A 474 11.28 44.63 -16.67
CA HIS A 474 10.25 43.58 -16.67
C HIS A 474 9.32 43.63 -17.88
N LEU A 475 9.26 44.76 -18.60
CA LEU A 475 8.40 44.93 -19.78
C LEU A 475 8.94 44.14 -20.99
N PRO A 476 8.07 43.75 -21.96
CA PRO A 476 8.49 43.17 -23.22
C PRO A 476 9.46 44.09 -23.97
N ARG A 477 10.57 43.53 -24.47
CA ARG A 477 11.63 44.26 -25.16
C ARG A 477 11.81 43.74 -26.58
N TYR A 478 11.84 44.66 -27.53
CA TYR A 478 12.05 44.40 -28.95
C TYR A 478 13.23 45.24 -29.45
N LEU A 479 14.06 44.64 -30.30
CA LEU A 479 15.26 45.28 -30.89
C LEU A 479 14.95 46.11 -32.14
N GLY A 480 13.72 46.01 -32.65
CA GLY A 480 13.23 46.75 -33.79
C GLY A 480 11.76 46.44 -34.00
N ALA A 481 11.18 46.97 -35.07
CA ALA A 481 9.81 46.64 -35.42
C ALA A 481 9.61 46.57 -36.94
N LEU A 482 8.58 45.85 -37.36
CA LEU A 482 7.96 46.03 -38.66
C LEU A 482 6.85 47.07 -38.49
N ALA A 483 7.06 48.24 -39.07
CA ALA A 483 6.13 49.36 -39.01
C ALA A 483 5.82 49.87 -40.44
N SER A 484 4.89 50.81 -40.54
CA SER A 484 4.45 51.31 -41.85
C SER A 484 5.51 52.22 -42.48
N ARG A 485 5.33 52.65 -43.74
CA ARG A 485 6.27 53.62 -44.32
C ARG A 485 6.25 54.95 -43.55
N PRO A 486 7.39 55.64 -43.39
CA PRO A 486 7.47 56.90 -42.63
C PRO A 486 6.49 58.00 -43.05
N LEU A 487 6.07 58.03 -44.32
CA LEU A 487 5.05 58.96 -44.82
C LEU A 487 3.67 58.71 -44.18
N ILE A 488 3.30 57.43 -44.05
CA ILE A 488 2.02 56.97 -43.50
C ILE A 488 2.06 57.09 -41.98
N GLU A 489 3.15 56.63 -41.35
CA GLU A 489 3.36 56.70 -39.89
C GLU A 489 3.23 58.13 -39.35
N LYS A 490 3.92 59.09 -39.98
CA LYS A 490 3.90 60.50 -39.54
C LYS A 490 2.52 61.14 -39.66
N SER A 491 1.67 60.62 -40.56
CA SER A 491 0.33 61.15 -40.80
C SER A 491 -0.73 60.56 -39.88
N ALA A 492 -0.45 59.42 -39.24
CA ALA A 492 -1.29 58.87 -38.18
C ALA A 492 -1.07 59.62 -36.85
N ALA A 493 -2.08 59.56 -35.98
CA ALA A 493 -2.04 60.19 -34.66
C ALA A 493 -1.26 59.35 -33.63
N GLY A 494 -1.16 58.04 -33.85
CA GLY A 494 -0.47 57.10 -32.96
C GLY A 494 -0.05 55.80 -33.63
N GLU A 495 0.75 55.03 -32.91
CA GLU A 495 1.24 53.71 -33.31
C GLU A 495 1.12 52.76 -32.12
N GLY A 496 0.67 51.52 -32.36
CA GLY A 496 0.43 50.56 -31.28
C GLY A 496 0.83 49.14 -31.61
N LEU A 497 1.35 48.43 -30.61
CA LEU A 497 1.83 47.05 -30.71
C LEU A 497 0.68 46.06 -30.93
N ILE A 498 0.86 45.15 -31.88
CA ILE A 498 -0.06 44.01 -32.10
C ILE A 498 0.57 42.67 -31.73
N ASN A 499 1.72 42.69 -31.04
CA ASN A 499 2.38 41.49 -30.55
C ASN A 499 1.46 40.71 -29.60
N ALA A 500 1.20 39.45 -29.92
CA ALA A 500 0.85 38.49 -28.90
C ALA A 500 2.11 38.16 -28.09
N SER A 501 1.93 37.83 -26.81
CA SER A 501 2.97 37.16 -26.03
C SER A 501 2.71 35.66 -26.12
N PRO A 502 3.26 34.94 -27.11
CA PRO A 502 3.40 33.49 -26.95
C PRO A 502 4.46 33.32 -25.86
N ALA A 503 4.05 32.96 -24.65
CA ALA A 503 5.03 32.77 -23.59
C ALA A 503 6.04 31.73 -24.06
N LYS A 504 7.33 32.06 -23.92
CA LYS A 504 8.49 31.16 -24.01
C LYS A 504 8.23 29.88 -24.82
N LEU A 505 8.44 29.95 -26.14
CA LEU A 505 8.58 28.78 -27.02
C LEU A 505 9.64 27.75 -26.55
N GLU A 506 10.38 28.04 -25.48
CA GLU A 506 11.33 27.14 -24.82
C GLU A 506 10.65 26.10 -23.89
N THR A 507 9.41 26.33 -23.44
CA THR A 507 8.67 25.40 -22.59
C THR A 507 7.37 24.97 -23.28
N GLY A 508 7.25 23.69 -23.64
CA GLY A 508 6.15 23.14 -24.44
C GLY A 508 4.75 23.10 -23.79
N SER A 509 4.42 24.07 -22.91
CA SER A 509 3.17 24.17 -22.15
C SER A 509 2.07 25.01 -22.84
N GLU A 510 2.43 25.96 -23.72
CA GLU A 510 1.45 26.82 -24.40
C GLU A 510 1.26 26.43 -25.87
N ARG A 511 0.63 25.27 -26.11
CA ARG A 511 0.18 24.92 -27.48
C ARG A 511 -1.04 25.77 -27.87
N GLY A 512 -0.81 27.03 -28.25
CA GLY A 512 -1.74 27.80 -29.07
C GLY A 512 -2.94 28.46 -28.38
N VAL A 513 -3.02 28.48 -27.04
CA VAL A 513 -4.08 29.20 -26.29
C VAL A 513 -3.55 30.55 -25.80
N LEU A 514 -4.18 31.66 -26.23
CA LEU A 514 -3.80 33.01 -25.82
C LEU A 514 -4.52 33.41 -24.52
N ARG A 515 -3.75 33.65 -23.46
CA ARG A 515 -4.27 34.10 -22.15
C ARG A 515 -3.90 35.54 -21.81
N ARG A 516 -2.80 36.02 -22.38
CA ARG A 516 -2.10 37.25 -21.98
C ARG A 516 -1.76 38.08 -23.20
N VAL A 517 -1.87 39.40 -23.05
CA VAL A 517 -1.51 40.37 -24.09
C VAL A 517 -0.69 41.49 -23.44
N PRO A 518 0.41 41.94 -24.07
CA PRO A 518 1.16 43.08 -23.55
C PRO A 518 0.31 44.35 -23.58
N THR A 519 0.33 45.12 -22.50
CA THR A 519 -0.31 46.45 -22.47
C THR A 519 0.64 47.53 -22.99
N VAL A 520 1.92 47.39 -22.65
CA VAL A 520 3.02 48.25 -23.06
C VAL A 520 4.25 47.39 -23.34
N GLY A 521 5.06 47.79 -24.31
CA GLY A 521 6.35 47.19 -24.63
C GLY A 521 7.34 48.24 -25.10
N THR A 522 8.62 47.87 -25.17
CA THR A 522 9.68 48.79 -25.62
C THR A 522 10.27 48.32 -26.95
N ILE A 523 10.43 49.25 -27.89
CA ILE A 523 11.15 49.03 -29.16
C ILE A 523 12.35 49.97 -29.16
N ASN A 524 13.56 49.42 -29.13
CA ASN A 524 14.79 50.20 -28.93
C ASN A 524 14.69 51.18 -27.75
N GLN A 525 14.23 50.67 -26.60
CA GLN A 525 14.06 51.42 -25.34
C GLN A 525 12.96 52.50 -25.37
N LEU A 526 12.26 52.68 -26.49
CA LEU A 526 11.13 53.60 -26.57
C LEU A 526 9.82 52.86 -26.28
N PRO A 527 8.94 53.39 -25.39
CA PRO A 527 7.71 52.72 -25.00
C PRO A 527 6.61 52.88 -26.05
N PHE A 528 5.86 51.80 -26.27
CA PHE A 528 4.68 51.75 -27.13
C PHE A 528 3.56 51.00 -26.42
N LEU A 529 2.35 51.54 -26.47
CA LEU A 529 1.14 50.85 -26.04
C LEU A 529 0.78 49.74 -27.02
N SER A 530 -0.04 48.77 -26.57
CA SER A 530 -0.75 47.93 -27.52
C SER A 530 -1.77 48.74 -28.33
N LEU A 531 -2.00 48.34 -29.58
CA LEU A 531 -2.96 48.98 -30.48
C LEU A 531 -4.31 49.33 -29.81
N PRO A 532 -4.98 48.43 -29.08
CA PRO A 532 -6.24 48.75 -28.42
C PRO A 532 -6.12 49.84 -27.34
N LEU A 533 -5.02 49.86 -26.57
CA LEU A 533 -4.81 50.89 -25.54
C LEU A 533 -4.43 52.23 -26.16
N GLU A 534 -3.65 52.22 -27.24
CA GLU A 534 -3.33 53.43 -28.01
C GLU A 534 -4.59 54.06 -28.61
N MET A 535 -5.51 53.25 -29.14
CA MET A 535 -6.81 53.73 -29.61
C MET A 535 -7.61 54.41 -28.49
N VAL A 536 -7.63 53.85 -27.29
CA VAL A 536 -8.32 54.46 -26.14
C VAL A 536 -7.63 55.76 -25.72
N ARG A 537 -6.30 55.79 -25.69
CA ARG A 537 -5.53 57.02 -25.40
C ARG A 537 -5.86 58.13 -26.39
N LEU A 538 -5.92 57.83 -27.68
CA LEU A 538 -6.27 58.79 -28.73
C LEU A 538 -7.72 59.27 -28.60
N ALA A 539 -8.66 58.39 -28.30
CA ALA A 539 -10.06 58.75 -28.07
C ALA A 539 -10.24 59.71 -26.89
N LEU A 540 -9.36 59.65 -25.89
CA LEU A 540 -9.31 60.55 -24.74
C LEU A 540 -8.54 61.85 -25.01
N GLY A 541 -8.17 62.13 -26.26
CA GLY A 541 -7.43 63.34 -26.64
C GLY A 541 -5.92 63.23 -26.44
N GLY A 542 -5.38 62.03 -26.31
CA GLY A 542 -3.93 61.78 -26.19
C GLY A 542 -3.37 61.91 -24.77
N GLY A 543 -4.21 61.77 -23.74
CA GLY A 543 -3.86 61.98 -22.33
C GLY A 543 -2.73 61.09 -21.78
N GLU A 544 -2.25 61.46 -20.59
CA GLU A 544 -1.15 60.81 -19.87
C GLU A 544 -1.46 59.33 -19.60
N VAL A 545 -0.44 58.48 -19.74
CA VAL A 545 -0.48 57.05 -19.44
C VAL A 545 0.39 56.80 -18.22
N VAL A 546 -0.22 56.34 -17.13
CA VAL A 546 0.48 56.15 -15.86
C VAL A 546 0.60 54.65 -15.57
N PRO A 547 1.82 54.07 -15.60
CA PRO A 547 2.05 52.72 -15.10
C PRO A 547 2.04 52.71 -13.58
N GLU A 548 1.11 51.96 -12.97
CA GLU A 548 1.10 51.72 -11.52
C GLU A 548 2.05 50.58 -11.18
N SER A 549 3.04 50.84 -10.34
CA SER A 549 4.12 49.90 -10.03
C SER A 549 4.09 49.48 -8.56
N GLY A 550 4.38 48.21 -8.29
CA GLY A 550 4.60 47.64 -6.97
C GLY A 550 6.03 47.14 -6.79
N ALA A 551 6.30 46.45 -5.68
CA ALA A 551 7.63 45.95 -5.36
C ALA A 551 8.18 44.89 -6.34
N GLN A 552 7.33 44.27 -7.16
CA GLN A 552 7.72 43.21 -8.11
C GLN A 552 7.54 43.58 -9.58
N GLY A 553 7.14 44.82 -9.91
CA GLY A 553 6.89 45.26 -11.28
C GLY A 553 5.55 45.98 -11.44
N MET A 554 4.97 45.94 -12.64
CA MET A 554 3.71 46.62 -12.94
C MET A 554 2.51 45.92 -12.29
N THR A 555 1.58 46.68 -11.74
CA THR A 555 0.35 46.17 -11.11
C THR A 555 -0.92 46.59 -11.85
N ALA A 556 -0.87 47.73 -12.53
CA ALA A 556 -1.90 48.19 -13.45
C ALA A 556 -1.35 49.25 -14.40
N ILE A 557 -2.12 49.56 -15.44
CA ILE A 557 -1.92 50.72 -16.30
C ILE A 557 -3.18 51.59 -16.27
N ARG A 558 -2.99 52.91 -16.18
CA ARG A 558 -4.07 53.89 -16.13
C ARG A 558 -3.99 54.82 -17.35
N ILE A 559 -5.12 54.99 -18.04
CA ILE A 559 -5.28 55.88 -19.20
C ILE A 559 -6.50 56.76 -18.92
N GLY A 560 -6.26 58.02 -18.56
CA GLY A 560 -7.30 58.89 -18.03
C GLY A 560 -7.93 58.33 -16.73
N ASP A 561 -9.24 58.16 -16.74
CA ASP A 561 -10.01 57.59 -15.61
C ASP A 561 -10.10 56.06 -15.65
N TYR A 562 -9.65 55.42 -16.73
CA TYR A 562 -9.71 53.97 -16.88
C TYR A 562 -8.46 53.30 -16.33
N ARG A 563 -8.63 52.21 -15.59
CA ARG A 563 -7.57 51.44 -14.96
C ARG A 563 -7.68 49.97 -15.36
N LEU A 564 -6.60 49.41 -15.91
CA LEU A 564 -6.53 48.00 -16.27
C LEU A 564 -5.48 47.29 -15.40
N PRO A 565 -5.87 46.31 -14.57
CA PRO A 565 -4.93 45.48 -13.83
C PRO A 565 -3.97 44.73 -14.77
N THR A 566 -2.71 44.63 -14.37
CA THR A 566 -1.67 43.93 -15.13
C THR A 566 -0.87 42.98 -14.24
N GLN A 567 -0.06 42.15 -14.88
CA GLN A 567 0.98 41.36 -14.24
C GLN A 567 2.27 42.17 -14.13
N ALA A 568 3.22 41.70 -13.31
CA ALA A 568 4.51 42.35 -13.06
C ALA A 568 5.27 42.73 -14.36
N ASN A 569 5.15 41.92 -15.40
CA ASN A 569 5.76 42.14 -16.72
C ASN A 569 4.95 43.07 -17.66
N GLY A 570 3.88 43.67 -17.17
CA GLY A 570 3.04 44.60 -17.93
C GLY A 570 2.04 43.96 -18.89
N GLU A 571 1.82 42.65 -18.79
CA GLU A 571 0.77 41.97 -19.55
C GLU A 571 -0.56 41.97 -18.81
N VAL A 572 -1.67 42.04 -19.54
CA VAL A 572 -3.01 41.83 -18.99
C VAL A 572 -3.40 40.36 -19.12
N LEU A 573 -4.01 39.79 -18.07
CA LEU A 573 -4.69 38.50 -18.15
C LEU A 573 -6.15 38.77 -18.58
N LEU A 574 -6.50 38.32 -19.78
CA LEU A 574 -7.81 38.62 -20.35
C LEU A 574 -8.90 37.74 -19.77
N HIS A 575 -10.02 38.36 -19.36
CA HIS A 575 -11.26 37.65 -19.04
C HIS A 575 -12.11 37.58 -20.31
N PHE A 576 -12.03 36.45 -21.00
CA PHE A 576 -12.69 36.32 -22.29
C PHE A 576 -14.21 36.26 -22.17
N GLY A 577 -14.89 37.06 -22.99
CA GLY A 577 -16.31 36.88 -23.31
C GLY A 577 -16.47 36.01 -24.55
N ARG A 578 -17.64 35.39 -24.71
CA ARG A 578 -17.96 34.56 -25.88
C ARG A 578 -17.88 35.36 -27.19
N ALA A 579 -17.56 34.68 -28.28
CA ALA A 579 -17.62 35.24 -29.63
C ALA A 579 -19.01 35.85 -29.92
N SER A 580 -19.03 37.03 -30.55
CA SER A 580 -20.25 37.68 -31.04
C SER A 580 -19.99 38.19 -32.46
N SER A 581 -20.99 38.03 -33.33
CA SER A 581 -20.92 38.50 -34.72
C SER A 581 -21.55 39.88 -34.91
N ASN A 582 -22.12 40.46 -33.86
CA ASN A 582 -23.01 41.63 -33.97
C ASN A 582 -22.30 42.95 -34.31
N TYR A 583 -20.97 42.98 -34.27
CA TYR A 583 -20.15 44.17 -34.52
C TYR A 583 -19.28 44.09 -35.79
N TYR A 584 -19.51 43.08 -36.64
CA TYR A 584 -18.75 42.89 -37.88
C TYR A 584 -19.43 43.56 -39.07
N LEU A 585 -18.69 44.44 -39.77
CA LEU A 585 -19.10 45.05 -41.04
C LEU A 585 -18.11 44.67 -42.15
N SER A 586 -18.63 44.37 -43.34
CA SER A 586 -17.79 44.10 -44.51
C SER A 586 -17.18 45.40 -45.04
N ALA A 587 -15.87 45.43 -45.30
CA ALA A 587 -15.21 46.59 -45.90
C ALA A 587 -15.84 46.96 -47.28
N ALA A 588 -16.29 45.96 -48.05
CA ALA A 588 -17.00 46.16 -49.31
C ALA A 588 -18.34 46.91 -49.17
N ASP A 589 -19.02 46.75 -48.04
CA ASP A 589 -20.32 47.39 -47.77
C ASP A 589 -20.14 48.82 -47.26
N VAL A 590 -19.12 49.04 -46.42
CA VAL A 590 -18.70 50.38 -46.01
C VAL A 590 -18.26 51.22 -47.22
N LEU A 591 -17.45 50.64 -48.12
CA LEU A 591 -17.01 51.30 -49.36
C LEU A 591 -18.18 51.63 -50.29
N ALA A 592 -19.19 50.76 -50.34
CA ALA A 592 -20.40 50.97 -51.14
C ALA A 592 -21.42 51.92 -50.49
N GLY A 593 -21.22 52.34 -49.23
CA GLY A 593 -22.15 53.19 -48.50
C GLY A 593 -23.45 52.49 -48.12
N VAL A 594 -23.42 51.17 -47.95
CA VAL A 594 -24.57 50.37 -47.48
C VAL A 594 -24.93 50.76 -46.05
N HIS A 595 -23.93 51.06 -45.23
CA HIS A 595 -24.11 51.51 -43.85
C HIS A 595 -24.02 53.04 -43.77
N PRO A 596 -24.91 53.70 -43.00
CA PRO A 596 -24.86 55.13 -42.79
C PRO A 596 -23.66 55.51 -41.90
N PRO A 597 -22.96 56.65 -42.15
CA PRO A 597 -21.77 57.03 -41.37
C PRO A 597 -21.99 57.09 -39.86
N GLU A 598 -23.19 57.42 -39.41
CA GLU A 598 -23.59 57.56 -38.01
C GLU A 598 -23.40 56.27 -37.20
N ILE A 599 -23.30 55.10 -37.84
CA ILE A 599 -23.02 53.83 -37.16
C ILE A 599 -21.65 53.83 -36.45
N PHE A 600 -20.69 54.60 -36.96
CA PHE A 600 -19.35 54.70 -36.40
C PHE A 600 -19.24 55.73 -35.27
N ASN A 601 -20.27 56.56 -35.08
CA ASN A 601 -20.26 57.61 -34.07
C ASN A 601 -20.20 57.01 -32.66
N ALA A 602 -19.34 57.58 -31.79
CA ALA A 602 -19.12 57.14 -30.42
C ALA A 602 -18.70 55.65 -30.29
N ARG A 603 -18.10 55.08 -31.35
CA ARG A 603 -17.56 53.71 -31.38
C ARG A 603 -16.07 53.73 -31.69
N PHE A 604 -15.37 52.72 -31.21
CA PHE A 604 -14.03 52.38 -31.69
C PHE A 604 -14.17 51.57 -32.98
N VAL A 605 -13.36 51.87 -34.00
CA VAL A 605 -13.42 51.13 -35.27
C VAL A 605 -12.07 50.49 -35.54
N ILE A 606 -12.04 49.21 -35.89
CA ILE A 606 -10.80 48.50 -36.24
C ILE A 606 -10.93 47.94 -37.66
N ILE A 607 -9.94 48.23 -38.52
CA ILE A 607 -9.80 47.63 -39.84
C ILE A 607 -8.81 46.48 -39.76
N GLY A 608 -9.19 45.29 -40.22
CA GLY A 608 -8.29 44.13 -40.30
C GLY A 608 -8.89 42.97 -41.07
N PHE A 609 -8.20 41.83 -41.09
CA PHE A 609 -8.64 40.65 -41.85
C PHE A 609 -9.72 39.86 -41.14
N ASN A 610 -10.78 39.52 -41.88
CA ASN A 610 -11.84 38.62 -41.43
C ASN A 610 -12.19 37.60 -42.54
N SER A 611 -11.15 37.03 -43.16
CA SER A 611 -11.30 36.01 -44.21
C SER A 611 -10.44 34.78 -43.90
N THR A 612 -11.00 33.60 -44.13
CA THR A 612 -10.43 32.30 -43.71
C THR A 612 -9.02 32.02 -44.25
N GLY A 613 -8.57 32.72 -45.30
CA GLY A 613 -7.24 32.53 -45.91
C GLY A 613 -6.18 33.58 -45.58
N LEU A 614 -6.55 34.70 -44.94
CA LEU A 614 -5.63 35.80 -44.60
C LEU A 614 -5.56 36.09 -43.10
N GLN A 615 -6.35 35.38 -42.31
CA GLN A 615 -6.58 35.67 -40.90
C GLN A 615 -5.76 34.74 -40.01
N ASP A 616 -5.11 35.32 -39.00
CA ASP A 616 -4.53 34.56 -37.89
C ASP A 616 -5.64 34.16 -36.90
N ARG A 617 -5.70 32.87 -36.56
CA ARG A 617 -6.75 32.30 -35.69
C ARG A 617 -6.14 31.88 -34.37
N ILE A 618 -6.67 32.44 -33.30
CA ILE A 618 -6.15 32.27 -31.95
C ILE A 618 -7.15 31.45 -31.13
N VAL A 619 -6.68 30.42 -30.42
CA VAL A 619 -7.53 29.69 -29.48
C VAL A 619 -7.58 30.43 -28.16
N THR A 620 -8.77 30.59 -27.59
CA THR A 620 -8.98 31.24 -26.29
C THR A 620 -9.17 30.20 -25.18
N PRO A 621 -9.06 30.58 -23.89
CA PRO A 621 -9.40 29.74 -22.73
C PRO A 621 -10.78 29.09 -22.80
N LEU A 622 -11.74 29.75 -23.47
CA LEU A 622 -13.09 29.22 -23.69
C LEU A 622 -13.12 28.01 -24.65
N GLY A 623 -12.01 27.72 -25.34
CA GLY A 623 -11.93 26.69 -26.39
C GLY A 623 -12.40 27.19 -27.76
N GLU A 624 -12.77 28.47 -27.87
CA GLU A 624 -13.20 29.10 -29.12
C GLU A 624 -11.97 29.57 -29.92
N SER A 625 -12.04 29.45 -31.24
CA SER A 625 -11.02 29.99 -32.15
C SER A 625 -11.50 31.33 -32.70
N LEU A 626 -10.85 32.42 -32.29
CA LEU A 626 -11.21 33.79 -32.68
C LEU A 626 -10.22 34.37 -33.70
N PRO A 627 -10.69 35.25 -34.62
CA PRO A 627 -9.84 36.22 -35.31
C PRO A 627 -8.91 37.00 -34.36
N GLY A 628 -7.66 37.22 -34.78
CA GLY A 628 -6.71 38.07 -34.03
C GLY A 628 -7.26 39.47 -33.72
N ILE A 629 -8.05 40.03 -34.63
CA ILE A 629 -8.70 41.34 -34.46
C ILE A 629 -9.70 41.38 -33.29
N ASP A 630 -10.33 40.25 -32.93
CA ASP A 630 -11.23 40.18 -31.76
C ASP A 630 -10.48 40.37 -30.45
N ILE A 631 -9.19 40.02 -30.41
CA ILE A 631 -8.38 40.20 -29.20
C ILE A 631 -8.28 41.69 -28.86
N HIS A 632 -8.12 42.55 -29.86
CA HIS A 632 -8.10 44.00 -29.66
C HIS A 632 -9.43 44.51 -29.11
N ALA A 633 -10.56 44.02 -29.64
CA ALA A 633 -11.88 44.37 -29.14
C ALA A 633 -12.07 43.95 -27.67
N GLN A 634 -11.64 42.73 -27.32
CA GLN A 634 -11.73 42.21 -25.96
C GLN A 634 -10.85 43.01 -24.97
N VAL A 635 -9.68 43.51 -25.40
CA VAL A 635 -8.82 44.37 -24.57
C VAL A 635 -9.49 45.72 -24.29
N ILE A 636 -10.06 46.37 -25.33
CA ILE A 636 -10.79 47.65 -25.17
C ILE A 636 -11.97 47.46 -24.20
N GLU A 637 -12.76 46.41 -24.41
CA GLU A 637 -13.89 46.10 -23.53
C GLU A 637 -13.45 45.82 -22.08
N SER A 638 -12.36 45.06 -21.89
CA SER A 638 -11.82 44.77 -20.56
C SER A 638 -11.38 46.05 -19.81
N LEU A 639 -10.77 47.00 -20.53
CA LEU A 639 -10.39 48.30 -19.97
C LEU A 639 -11.61 49.15 -19.60
N LEU A 640 -12.59 49.25 -20.51
CA LEU A 640 -13.77 50.09 -20.30
C LEU A 640 -14.69 49.53 -19.20
N ASP A 641 -14.83 48.22 -19.12
CA ASP A 641 -15.61 47.55 -18.07
C ASP A 641 -14.85 47.47 -16.73
N GLY A 642 -13.53 47.72 -16.73
CA GLY A 642 -12.67 47.53 -15.56
C GLY A 642 -12.51 46.07 -15.13
N HIS A 643 -12.78 45.12 -16.04
CA HIS A 643 -12.74 43.69 -15.78
C HIS A 643 -11.51 43.05 -16.42
N ALA A 644 -10.56 42.62 -15.60
CA ALA A 644 -9.43 41.80 -16.01
C ALA A 644 -9.17 40.74 -14.96
N LEU A 645 -8.66 39.59 -15.39
CA LEU A 645 -8.25 38.56 -14.44
C LEU A 645 -7.03 39.05 -13.67
N GLN A 646 -7.03 38.75 -12.37
CA GLN A 646 -6.01 39.23 -11.47
C GLN A 646 -5.28 38.06 -10.83
N ARG A 647 -3.96 38.15 -10.82
CA ARG A 647 -3.10 37.30 -10.00
C ARG A 647 -2.14 38.21 -9.24
N PRO A 648 -2.57 38.72 -8.07
CA PRO A 648 -1.75 39.62 -7.26
C PRO A 648 -0.45 38.96 -6.80
N ASP A 649 0.58 39.76 -6.51
CA ASP A 649 1.90 39.24 -6.09
C ASP A 649 1.83 38.38 -4.82
N TRP A 650 0.92 38.71 -3.90
CA TRP A 650 0.70 37.96 -2.67
C TRP A 650 0.03 36.60 -2.90
N MET A 651 -0.56 36.35 -4.09
CA MET A 651 -1.26 35.09 -4.39
C MET A 651 -0.32 33.89 -4.29
N ALA A 652 0.91 34.02 -4.79
CA ALA A 652 1.91 32.96 -4.70
C ALA A 652 2.28 32.64 -3.24
N LEU A 653 2.31 33.65 -2.37
CA LEU A 653 2.53 33.45 -0.93
C LEU A 653 1.31 32.80 -0.26
N ALA A 654 0.09 33.20 -0.64
CA ALA A 654 -1.13 32.59 -0.14
C ALA A 654 -1.21 31.10 -0.50
N GLU A 655 -0.93 30.74 -1.76
CA GLU A 655 -0.90 29.34 -2.24
C GLU A 655 0.16 28.50 -1.50
N LYS A 656 1.37 29.05 -1.28
CA LYS A 656 2.40 28.39 -0.47
C LYS A 656 1.96 28.22 0.99
N SER A 657 1.28 29.22 1.55
CA SER A 657 0.80 29.19 2.93
C SER A 657 -0.32 28.16 3.10
N THR A 658 -1.27 28.08 2.17
CA THR A 658 -2.34 27.07 2.21
C THR A 658 -1.80 25.66 2.01
N LEU A 659 -0.81 25.48 1.11
CA LEU A 659 -0.11 24.20 0.95
C LEU A 659 0.61 23.77 2.23
N LEU A 660 1.37 24.68 2.85
CA LEU A 660 2.10 24.41 4.10
C LEU A 660 1.14 24.07 5.23
N LEU A 661 0.11 24.90 5.47
CA LEU A 661 -0.85 24.69 6.56
C LEU A 661 -1.66 23.41 6.34
N GLY A 662 -2.12 23.14 5.12
CA GLY A 662 -2.82 21.91 4.76
C GLY A 662 -1.94 20.67 4.97
N GLY A 663 -0.68 20.72 4.53
CA GLY A 663 0.27 19.63 4.73
C GLY A 663 0.59 19.37 6.20
N LEU A 664 0.82 20.41 6.99
CA LEU A 664 1.05 20.30 8.44
C LEU A 664 -0.19 19.75 9.16
N LEU A 665 -1.40 20.17 8.77
CA LEU A 665 -2.66 19.64 9.30
C LEU A 665 -2.80 18.14 9.02
N LEU A 666 -2.48 17.68 7.81
CA LEU A 666 -2.48 16.26 7.47
C LEU A 666 -1.45 15.48 8.30
N ILE A 667 -0.22 15.99 8.41
CA ILE A 667 0.86 15.35 9.20
C ILE A 667 0.46 15.23 10.68
N ALA A 668 -0.27 16.20 11.21
CA ALA A 668 -0.75 16.18 12.59
C ALA A 668 -1.92 15.20 12.79
N THR A 669 -2.90 15.21 11.89
CA THR A 669 -4.20 14.54 12.09
C THR A 669 -4.26 13.11 11.53
N ILE A 670 -3.70 12.83 10.34
CA ILE A 670 -3.81 11.51 9.70
C ILE A 670 -3.31 10.36 10.59
N PRO A 671 -2.15 10.47 11.29
CA PRO A 671 -1.65 9.39 12.13
C PRO A 671 -2.54 8.99 13.30
N VAL A 672 -3.47 9.85 13.73
CA VAL A 672 -4.36 9.62 14.89
C VAL A 672 -5.79 9.27 14.48
N LEU A 673 -6.16 9.48 13.22
CA LEU A 673 -7.49 9.18 12.71
C LEU A 673 -7.62 7.72 12.27
N ARG A 674 -8.84 7.18 12.33
CA ARG A 674 -9.14 5.90 11.68
C ARG A 674 -9.05 6.08 10.16
N PRO A 675 -8.66 5.06 9.37
CA PRO A 675 -8.44 5.21 7.93
C PRO A 675 -9.60 5.84 7.15
N ARG A 676 -10.85 5.49 7.48
CA ARG A 676 -12.04 6.10 6.85
C ARG A 676 -12.14 7.62 7.06
N TYR A 677 -11.77 8.10 8.26
CA TYR A 677 -11.80 9.53 8.59
C TYR A 677 -10.56 10.25 8.03
N ALA A 678 -9.43 9.55 7.91
CA ALA A 678 -8.26 10.06 7.22
C ALA A 678 -8.56 10.38 5.74
N VAL A 679 -9.17 9.44 5.01
CA VAL A 679 -9.61 9.65 3.61
C VAL A 679 -10.61 10.81 3.52
N LEU A 680 -11.64 10.81 4.37
CA LEU A 680 -12.63 11.89 4.40
C LEU A 680 -11.98 13.27 4.61
N SER A 681 -11.04 13.37 5.56
CA SER A 681 -10.37 14.64 5.86
C SER A 681 -9.57 15.18 4.66
N PHE A 682 -8.89 14.31 3.92
CA PHE A 682 -8.17 14.71 2.70
C PHE A 682 -9.14 15.15 1.60
N SER A 683 -10.22 14.40 1.36
CA SER A 683 -11.24 14.77 0.38
C SER A 683 -11.89 16.12 0.70
N VAL A 684 -12.20 16.37 1.99
CA VAL A 684 -12.74 17.66 2.45
C VAL A 684 -11.74 18.79 2.21
N LEU A 685 -10.46 18.60 2.57
CA LEU A 685 -9.41 19.59 2.32
C LEU A 685 -9.25 19.89 0.82
N SER A 686 -9.23 18.86 -0.03
CA SER A 686 -9.15 19.03 -1.48
C SER A 686 -10.34 19.80 -2.03
N LEU A 687 -11.55 19.50 -1.56
CA LEU A 687 -12.75 20.22 -1.97
C LEU A 687 -12.68 21.70 -1.56
N HIS A 688 -12.23 22.01 -0.35
CA HIS A 688 -12.08 23.40 0.11
C HIS A 688 -11.08 24.18 -0.74
N LEU A 689 -9.95 23.58 -1.13
CA LEU A 689 -8.96 24.24 -1.99
C LEU A 689 -9.53 24.55 -3.38
N LEU A 690 -10.27 23.59 -3.98
CA LEU A 690 -10.87 23.78 -5.30
C LEU A 690 -12.02 24.80 -5.27
N VAL A 691 -12.94 24.67 -4.31
CA VAL A 691 -14.07 25.59 -4.11
C VAL A 691 -13.58 26.99 -3.75
N GLY A 692 -12.55 27.09 -2.90
CA GLY A 692 -11.92 28.36 -2.55
C GLY A 692 -11.40 29.11 -3.77
N GLY A 693 -10.78 28.39 -4.72
CA GLY A 693 -10.35 28.98 -5.99
C GLY A 693 -11.51 29.45 -6.87
N THR A 694 -12.59 28.65 -6.97
CA THR A 694 -13.81 29.06 -7.69
C THR A 694 -14.46 30.30 -7.07
N LEU A 695 -14.53 30.38 -5.73
CA LEU A 695 -15.06 31.54 -5.02
C LEU A 695 -14.18 32.78 -5.20
N ALA A 696 -12.84 32.62 -5.18
CA ALA A 696 -11.90 33.71 -5.45
C ALA A 696 -12.06 34.27 -6.87
N PHE A 697 -12.29 33.39 -7.85
CA PHE A 697 -12.60 33.80 -9.21
C PHE A 697 -13.94 34.54 -9.29
N TYR A 698 -14.99 34.01 -8.65
CA TYR A 698 -16.33 34.61 -8.67
C TYR A 698 -16.37 35.99 -7.98
N ALA A 699 -15.72 36.14 -6.83
CA ALA A 699 -15.79 37.35 -6.02
C ALA A 699 -14.87 38.48 -6.48
N GLY A 700 -13.68 38.14 -6.99
CA GLY A 700 -12.63 39.13 -7.27
C GLY A 700 -11.85 38.89 -8.56
N GLN A 701 -12.29 37.98 -9.43
CA GLN A 701 -11.58 37.59 -10.65
C GLN A 701 -10.14 37.11 -10.38
N TRP A 702 -9.92 36.53 -9.18
CA TRP A 702 -8.62 36.07 -8.75
C TRP A 702 -8.33 34.65 -9.21
N LEU A 703 -7.15 34.44 -9.77
CA LEU A 703 -6.66 33.13 -10.19
C LEU A 703 -5.89 32.47 -9.03
N PHE A 704 -6.55 31.54 -8.34
CA PHE A 704 -5.95 30.71 -7.27
C PHE A 704 -5.75 29.27 -7.72
N ASP A 705 -4.53 28.74 -7.57
CA ASP A 705 -4.15 27.39 -7.99
C ASP A 705 -4.45 26.35 -6.91
N GLY A 706 -5.72 25.96 -6.79
CA GLY A 706 -6.14 24.88 -5.89
C GLY A 706 -5.75 23.48 -6.39
N ALA A 707 -5.70 23.27 -7.72
CA ALA A 707 -5.47 21.93 -8.29
C ALA A 707 -4.02 21.46 -8.10
N SER A 708 -3.03 22.31 -8.34
CA SER A 708 -1.63 21.95 -8.10
C SER A 708 -1.38 21.66 -6.61
N GLN A 709 -2.01 22.42 -5.70
CA GLN A 709 -1.89 22.15 -4.26
C GLN A 709 -2.43 20.77 -3.88
N VAL A 710 -3.60 20.37 -4.41
CA VAL A 710 -4.16 19.04 -4.17
C VAL A 710 -3.20 17.94 -4.67
N LEU A 711 -2.63 18.11 -5.86
CA LEU A 711 -1.65 17.17 -6.42
C LEU A 711 -0.38 17.08 -5.57
N LEU A 712 0.10 18.20 -5.02
CA LEU A 712 1.29 18.24 -4.17
C LEU A 712 1.03 17.68 -2.75
N LEU A 713 -0.20 17.77 -2.24
CA LEU A 713 -0.60 17.18 -0.96
C LEU A 713 -0.87 15.68 -1.06
N ALA A 714 -1.25 15.16 -2.23
CA ALA A 714 -1.59 13.75 -2.40
C ALA A 714 -0.44 12.79 -2.00
N PRO A 715 0.83 12.98 -2.42
CA PRO A 715 1.93 12.16 -1.94
C PRO A 715 2.14 12.19 -0.43
N VAL A 716 1.98 13.37 0.20
CA VAL A 716 2.05 13.52 1.66
C VAL A 716 0.96 12.68 2.34
N PHE A 717 -0.27 12.77 1.83
CA PHE A 717 -1.41 11.98 2.32
C PHE A 717 -1.20 10.47 2.11
N ILE A 718 -0.77 10.03 0.93
CA ILE A 718 -0.55 8.61 0.61
C ILE A 718 0.48 8.00 1.55
N LEU A 719 1.61 8.69 1.80
CA LEU A 719 2.64 8.22 2.73
C LEU A 719 2.11 8.10 4.16
N LEU A 720 1.35 9.08 4.62
CA LEU A 720 0.75 9.05 5.97
C LEU A 720 -0.29 7.92 6.09
N LEU A 721 -1.15 7.75 5.08
CA LEU A 721 -2.16 6.70 5.05
C LEU A 721 -1.50 5.32 5.03
N GLY A 722 -0.47 5.11 4.20
CA GLY A 722 0.32 3.87 4.17
C GLY A 722 0.89 3.51 5.53
N ASN A 723 1.53 4.48 6.21
CA ASN A 723 2.05 4.28 7.56
C ASN A 723 0.96 3.92 8.57
N THR A 724 -0.22 4.56 8.50
CA THR A 724 -1.34 4.22 9.39
C THR A 724 -1.91 2.82 9.14
N LEU A 725 -1.99 2.39 7.87
CA LEU A 725 -2.48 1.07 7.51
C LEU A 725 -1.50 -0.02 7.97
N ILE A 726 -0.20 0.17 7.75
CA ILE A 726 0.84 -0.76 8.23
C ILE A 726 0.80 -0.86 9.76
N ALA A 727 0.71 0.28 10.46
CA ALA A 727 0.64 0.29 11.92
C ALA A 727 -0.67 -0.29 12.48
N ALA A 728 -1.76 -0.24 11.70
CA ALA A 728 -3.03 -0.87 12.06
C ALA A 728 -2.98 -2.39 11.84
N ASP A 729 -2.39 -2.85 10.73
CA ASP A 729 -2.26 -4.27 10.42
C ASP A 729 -1.34 -4.98 11.41
N SER A 730 -0.19 -4.38 11.75
CA SER A 730 0.72 -4.92 12.77
C SER A 730 0.04 -5.08 14.14
N ARG A 731 -0.83 -4.13 14.53
CA ARG A 731 -1.62 -4.23 15.77
C ARG A 731 -2.65 -5.35 15.70
N ARG A 732 -3.31 -5.53 14.56
CA ARG A 732 -4.27 -6.61 14.33
C ARG A 732 -3.60 -7.98 14.45
N ARG A 733 -2.48 -8.20 13.75
CA ARG A 733 -1.73 -9.48 13.78
C ARG A 733 -1.26 -9.83 15.19
N LYS A 734 -0.77 -8.85 15.96
CA LYS A 734 -0.38 -9.06 17.37
C LYS A 734 -1.57 -9.45 18.26
N ALA A 735 -2.74 -8.85 18.04
CA ALA A 735 -3.93 -9.21 18.78
C ALA A 735 -4.43 -10.63 18.43
N GLU A 736 -4.36 -11.00 17.14
CA GLU A 736 -4.73 -12.34 16.67
C GLU A 736 -3.80 -13.43 17.23
N SER A 737 -2.49 -13.20 17.26
CA SER A 737 -1.55 -14.18 17.82
C SER A 737 -1.68 -14.34 19.34
N GLN A 738 -1.96 -13.25 20.07
CA GLN A 738 -2.27 -13.31 21.50
C GLN A 738 -3.54 -14.11 21.77
N LEU A 739 -4.59 -13.91 20.96
CA LEU A 739 -5.84 -14.65 21.08
C LEU A 739 -5.64 -16.14 20.79
N GLN A 740 -4.86 -16.48 19.77
CA GLN A 740 -4.58 -17.87 19.41
C GLN A 740 -3.83 -18.59 20.53
N ARG A 741 -2.78 -17.99 21.09
CA ARG A 741 -2.03 -18.57 22.24
C ARG A 741 -2.92 -18.81 23.45
N SER A 742 -3.79 -17.85 23.77
CA SER A 742 -4.73 -17.99 24.88
C SER A 742 -5.72 -19.15 24.68
N ARG A 743 -6.15 -19.39 23.43
CA ARG A 743 -7.01 -20.53 23.09
C ARG A 743 -6.30 -21.87 23.19
N GLU A 744 -5.07 -21.94 22.70
CA GLU A 744 -4.25 -23.16 22.78
C GLU A 744 -3.95 -23.56 24.22
N GLU A 745 -3.61 -22.58 25.07
CA GLU A 745 -3.37 -22.82 26.50
C GLU A 745 -4.63 -23.31 27.22
N ALA A 746 -5.79 -22.70 26.96
CA ALA A 746 -7.06 -23.13 27.53
C ALA A 746 -7.44 -24.56 27.07
N ALA A 747 -7.23 -24.89 25.79
CA ALA A 747 -7.49 -26.22 25.26
C ALA A 747 -6.59 -27.30 25.88
N ARG A 748 -5.31 -26.98 26.12
CA ARG A 748 -4.37 -27.89 26.80
C ARG A 748 -4.83 -28.17 28.24
N VAL A 749 -5.16 -27.14 29.01
CA VAL A 749 -5.60 -27.29 30.40
C VAL A 749 -6.91 -28.10 30.48
N ALA A 750 -7.86 -27.87 29.57
CA ALA A 750 -9.07 -28.67 29.48
C ALA A 750 -8.77 -30.15 29.19
N GLY A 751 -7.85 -30.43 28.25
CA GLY A 751 -7.44 -31.81 27.93
C GLY A 751 -6.75 -32.54 29.09
N GLU A 752 -5.94 -31.84 29.90
CA GLU A 752 -5.31 -32.39 31.10
C GLU A 752 -6.35 -32.75 32.18
N LEU A 753 -7.35 -31.88 32.40
CA LEU A 753 -8.44 -32.12 33.35
C LEU A 753 -9.36 -33.29 32.93
N ASP A 754 -9.65 -33.44 31.63
CA ASP A 754 -10.41 -34.59 31.11
C ASP A 754 -9.65 -35.92 31.32
N ALA A 755 -8.32 -35.90 31.22
CA ALA A 755 -7.51 -37.08 31.54
C ALA A 755 -7.61 -37.45 33.03
N ALA A 756 -7.53 -36.45 33.93
CA ALA A 756 -7.68 -36.66 35.37
C ALA A 756 -9.07 -37.23 35.74
N ARG A 757 -10.15 -36.73 35.13
CA ARG A 757 -11.52 -37.26 35.30
C ARG A 757 -11.61 -38.75 34.98
N ARG A 758 -11.03 -39.17 33.85
CA ARG A 758 -11.06 -40.59 33.45
C ARG A 758 -10.32 -41.49 34.43
N ILE A 759 -9.19 -41.04 34.96
CA ILE A 759 -8.43 -41.79 35.98
C ILE A 759 -9.26 -41.91 37.26
N GLN A 760 -9.80 -40.79 37.73
CA GLN A 760 -10.62 -40.74 38.95
C GLN A 760 -11.82 -41.69 38.87
N MET A 761 -12.62 -41.60 37.81
CA MET A 761 -13.79 -42.45 37.63
C MET A 761 -13.41 -43.93 37.45
N GLY A 762 -12.21 -44.23 36.96
CA GLY A 762 -11.69 -45.60 36.85
C GLY A 762 -11.27 -46.25 38.17
N LEU A 763 -11.09 -45.47 39.25
CA LEU A 763 -10.76 -45.98 40.59
C LEU A 763 -11.99 -46.52 41.33
N LEU A 764 -13.18 -46.08 40.95
CA LEU A 764 -14.45 -46.45 41.60
C LEU A 764 -14.90 -47.84 41.15
N PRO A 765 -15.42 -48.68 42.07
CA PRO A 765 -15.93 -50.00 41.70
C PRO A 765 -17.18 -49.88 40.84
N ASP A 766 -17.39 -50.82 39.92
CA ASP A 766 -18.66 -51.00 39.19
C ASP A 766 -19.41 -52.18 39.82
N PRO A 767 -20.37 -51.94 40.74
CA PRO A 767 -21.02 -53.00 41.51
C PRO A 767 -21.68 -54.06 40.62
N ARG A 768 -22.16 -53.64 39.43
CA ARG A 768 -22.81 -54.51 38.43
C ARG A 768 -21.89 -55.58 37.89
N LYS A 769 -20.59 -55.26 37.80
CA LYS A 769 -19.56 -56.21 37.34
C LYS A 769 -19.03 -57.05 38.49
N ILE A 770 -18.83 -56.44 39.65
CA ILE A 770 -18.20 -57.11 40.80
C ILE A 770 -19.15 -58.13 41.45
N PHE A 771 -20.45 -57.83 41.50
CA PHE A 771 -21.45 -58.64 42.18
C PHE A 771 -22.51 -59.23 41.25
N ALA A 772 -22.17 -59.46 39.96
CA ALA A 772 -23.12 -59.94 38.96
C ALA A 772 -23.78 -61.28 39.34
N ASP A 773 -23.03 -62.17 40.00
CA ASP A 773 -23.46 -63.52 40.38
C ASP A 773 -23.95 -63.61 41.84
N GLU A 774 -23.98 -62.49 42.57
CA GLU A 774 -24.40 -62.47 43.97
C GLU A 774 -25.93 -62.41 44.10
N THR A 775 -26.48 -63.20 45.03
CA THR A 775 -27.94 -63.33 45.22
C THR A 775 -28.41 -62.94 46.61
N ARG A 776 -27.48 -62.80 47.57
CA ARG A 776 -27.78 -62.37 48.95
C ARG A 776 -28.01 -60.88 49.08
N PHE A 777 -27.49 -60.08 48.15
CA PHE A 777 -27.67 -58.63 48.12
C PHE A 777 -27.60 -58.06 46.70
N SER A 778 -28.01 -56.81 46.54
CA SER A 778 -27.82 -56.02 45.33
C SER A 778 -27.27 -54.64 45.69
N ILE A 779 -26.41 -54.08 44.83
CA ILE A 779 -25.82 -52.75 45.04
C ILE A 779 -25.90 -51.95 43.73
N ALA A 780 -26.23 -50.67 43.83
CA ALA A 780 -26.08 -49.70 42.76
C ALA A 780 -25.34 -48.47 43.29
N ALA A 781 -24.45 -47.90 42.48
CA ALA A 781 -23.69 -46.71 42.86
C ALA A 781 -23.56 -45.75 41.69
N LEU A 782 -23.51 -44.45 41.99
CA LEU A 782 -23.34 -43.38 41.03
C LEU A 782 -22.52 -42.27 41.67
N LEU A 783 -21.58 -41.71 40.90
CA LEU A 783 -20.84 -40.51 41.27
C LEU A 783 -20.78 -39.58 40.05
N GLU A 784 -21.16 -38.33 40.22
CA GLU A 784 -21.10 -37.29 39.20
C GLU A 784 -20.40 -36.04 39.76
N PRO A 785 -19.16 -35.74 39.33
CA PRO A 785 -18.43 -34.58 39.83
C PRO A 785 -19.07 -33.25 39.39
N ALA A 786 -19.06 -32.24 40.26
CA ALA A 786 -19.52 -30.88 39.95
C ALA A 786 -18.60 -30.13 38.98
N GLN A 787 -17.31 -30.47 38.99
CA GLN A 787 -16.29 -29.92 38.08
C GLN A 787 -15.70 -31.00 37.16
N ALA A 788 -14.51 -30.76 36.61
CA ALA A 788 -13.82 -31.77 35.83
C ALA A 788 -13.49 -33.01 36.69
N VAL A 789 -13.10 -32.83 37.95
CA VAL A 789 -12.81 -33.87 38.95
C VAL A 789 -13.44 -33.47 40.30
N GLY A 790 -13.75 -34.45 41.15
CA GLY A 790 -14.47 -34.29 42.41
C GLY A 790 -13.70 -34.71 43.69
N GLY A 791 -14.19 -34.42 44.88
CA GLY A 791 -13.73 -34.94 46.18
C GLY A 791 -14.47 -36.19 46.66
N ASP A 792 -15.64 -36.50 46.09
CA ASP A 792 -16.45 -37.65 46.52
C ASP A 792 -15.87 -39.03 46.15
N TYR A 793 -16.20 -40.04 46.94
CA TYR A 793 -16.03 -41.44 46.57
C TYR A 793 -17.07 -42.39 47.17
N TYR A 794 -17.15 -43.57 46.56
CA TYR A 794 -17.73 -44.75 47.17
C TYR A 794 -16.81 -45.96 46.98
N ASP A 795 -16.96 -46.96 47.85
CA ASP A 795 -16.34 -48.26 47.69
C ASP A 795 -17.29 -49.38 48.14
N CYS A 796 -17.17 -50.54 47.53
CA CYS A 796 -17.96 -51.71 47.88
C CYS A 796 -17.21 -52.99 47.50
N PHE A 797 -16.98 -53.87 48.47
CA PHE A 797 -16.23 -55.11 48.25
C PHE A 797 -16.51 -56.14 49.35
N LEU A 798 -16.33 -57.41 49.03
CA LEU A 798 -16.31 -58.48 50.01
C LEU A 798 -14.97 -58.47 50.77
N LEU A 799 -15.03 -58.49 52.10
CA LEU A 799 -13.88 -58.75 52.98
C LEU A 799 -13.51 -60.25 52.94
N ASP A 800 -14.54 -61.09 52.87
CA ASP A 800 -14.51 -62.54 52.70
C ASP A 800 -15.87 -63.01 52.14
N GLU A 801 -16.12 -64.33 52.09
CA GLU A 801 -17.36 -64.89 51.54
C GLU A 801 -18.64 -64.46 52.29
N GLN A 802 -18.56 -63.95 53.52
CA GLN A 802 -19.71 -63.64 54.36
C GLN A 802 -19.83 -62.16 54.76
N ARG A 803 -18.79 -61.35 54.56
CA ARG A 803 -18.78 -59.95 55.00
C ARG A 803 -18.64 -58.98 53.83
N LEU A 804 -19.66 -58.15 53.63
CA LEU A 804 -19.69 -57.08 52.63
C LEU A 804 -19.31 -55.74 53.27
N CYS A 805 -18.29 -55.07 52.75
CA CYS A 805 -17.94 -53.70 53.12
C CYS A 805 -18.58 -52.69 52.15
N LEU A 806 -19.15 -51.63 52.71
CA LEU A 806 -19.72 -50.47 52.02
C LEU A 806 -19.05 -49.22 52.59
N ALA A 807 -18.58 -48.33 51.72
CA ALA A 807 -18.03 -47.05 52.12
C ALA A 807 -18.52 -45.94 51.20
N ILE A 808 -18.81 -44.78 51.76
CA ILE A 808 -19.02 -43.53 51.05
C ILE A 808 -18.24 -42.43 51.79
N GLY A 809 -17.71 -41.48 51.06
CA GLY A 809 -17.10 -40.31 51.67
C GLY A 809 -17.01 -39.12 50.73
N ASP A 810 -16.86 -37.96 51.36
CA ASP A 810 -16.74 -36.66 50.71
C ASP A 810 -15.53 -35.92 51.32
N VAL A 811 -14.65 -35.43 50.44
CA VAL A 811 -13.45 -34.69 50.80
C VAL A 811 -13.73 -33.19 50.70
N SER A 812 -13.46 -32.47 51.77
CA SER A 812 -13.56 -31.02 51.80
C SER A 812 -12.72 -30.36 50.69
N GLY A 813 -13.31 -29.41 49.96
CA GLY A 813 -12.63 -28.71 48.86
C GLY A 813 -13.09 -29.18 47.48
N LYS A 814 -12.53 -28.61 46.42
CA LYS A 814 -12.98 -28.86 45.02
C LYS A 814 -11.81 -28.95 44.06
N GLY A 815 -12.03 -29.59 42.91
CA GLY A 815 -11.06 -29.70 41.85
C GLY A 815 -9.92 -30.69 42.16
N VAL A 816 -8.74 -30.46 41.57
CA VAL A 816 -7.64 -31.43 41.57
C VAL A 816 -7.18 -31.86 42.96
N PRO A 817 -6.96 -30.96 43.95
CA PRO A 817 -6.48 -31.36 45.28
C PRO A 817 -7.44 -32.33 46.00
N ALA A 818 -8.75 -32.04 45.98
CA ALA A 818 -9.77 -32.90 46.59
C ALA A 818 -9.82 -34.27 45.92
N SER A 819 -9.69 -34.33 44.58
CA SER A 819 -9.71 -35.61 43.83
C SER A 819 -8.53 -36.53 44.10
N LEU A 820 -7.35 -35.98 44.43
CA LEU A 820 -6.19 -36.78 44.81
C LEU A 820 -6.36 -37.33 46.23
N PHE A 821 -6.84 -36.51 47.15
CA PHE A 821 -7.08 -36.90 48.53
C PHE A 821 -8.21 -37.94 48.65
N MET A 822 -9.22 -37.82 47.78
CA MET A 822 -10.26 -38.82 47.57
C MET A 822 -9.67 -40.19 47.21
N ALA A 823 -8.78 -40.23 46.20
CA ALA A 823 -8.18 -41.48 45.73
C ALA A 823 -7.38 -42.19 46.83
N ILE A 824 -6.69 -41.41 47.66
CA ILE A 824 -5.95 -41.90 48.84
C ILE A 824 -6.93 -42.44 49.88
N SER A 825 -7.98 -41.69 50.21
CA SER A 825 -9.00 -42.05 51.21
C SER A 825 -9.73 -43.34 50.86
N LYS A 826 -10.16 -43.48 49.60
CA LYS A 826 -10.74 -44.73 49.07
C LYS A 826 -9.78 -45.90 49.22
N THR A 827 -8.53 -45.73 48.78
CA THR A 827 -7.52 -46.81 48.80
C THR A 827 -7.20 -47.26 50.23
N LEU A 828 -7.03 -46.33 51.16
CA LEU A 828 -6.81 -46.62 52.57
C LEU A 828 -8.01 -47.32 53.20
N THR A 829 -9.23 -46.84 52.90
CA THR A 829 -10.48 -47.49 53.33
C THR A 829 -10.52 -48.95 52.91
N GLY A 830 -10.26 -49.23 51.62
CA GLY A 830 -10.24 -50.59 51.08
C GLY A 830 -9.14 -51.48 51.67
N THR A 831 -7.99 -50.91 52.03
CA THR A 831 -6.82 -51.67 52.50
C THR A 831 -6.89 -51.98 53.99
N LEU A 832 -7.21 -50.98 54.80
CA LEU A 832 -7.15 -51.09 56.27
C LEU A 832 -8.36 -51.84 56.83
N THR A 833 -9.53 -51.73 56.20
CA THR A 833 -10.71 -52.54 56.59
C THR A 833 -10.54 -54.04 56.28
N ARG A 834 -9.74 -54.42 55.26
CA ARG A 834 -9.39 -55.83 55.00
C ARG A 834 -8.38 -56.38 56.00
N ARG A 835 -7.51 -55.51 56.53
CA ARG A 835 -6.43 -55.89 57.43
C ARG A 835 -6.91 -56.01 58.88
N GLN A 836 -7.82 -55.14 59.30
CA GLN A 836 -8.32 -55.08 60.68
C GLN A 836 -9.64 -55.84 60.84
N GLY A 837 -9.77 -56.58 61.94
CA GLY A 837 -11.01 -57.30 62.26
C GLY A 837 -12.06 -56.45 62.98
N ASP A 838 -11.65 -55.30 63.53
CA ASP A 838 -12.51 -54.34 64.24
C ASP A 838 -12.63 -53.06 63.40
N LEU A 839 -13.86 -52.67 63.07
CA LEU A 839 -14.12 -51.54 62.18
C LEU A 839 -13.72 -50.20 62.80
N GLY A 840 -13.88 -50.02 64.11
CA GLY A 840 -13.47 -48.80 64.81
C GLY A 840 -11.95 -48.60 64.75
N LEU A 841 -11.19 -49.67 64.99
CA LEU A 841 -9.73 -49.66 64.84
C LEU A 841 -9.29 -49.40 63.39
N ALA A 842 -9.99 -49.97 62.41
CA ALA A 842 -9.71 -49.71 60.99
C ALA A 842 -9.85 -48.22 60.65
N VAL A 843 -10.93 -47.56 61.09
CA VAL A 843 -11.17 -46.13 60.83
C VAL A 843 -10.13 -45.25 61.53
N ARG A 844 -9.68 -45.62 62.73
CA ARG A 844 -8.59 -44.91 63.42
C ARG A 844 -7.26 -45.01 62.68
N GLU A 845 -6.93 -46.17 62.11
CA GLU A 845 -5.73 -46.30 61.26
C GLU A 845 -5.86 -45.49 59.95
N ILE A 846 -7.06 -45.44 59.36
CA ILE A 846 -7.34 -44.60 58.18
C ILE A 846 -7.10 -43.12 58.52
N GLU A 847 -7.65 -42.62 59.64
CA GLU A 847 -7.42 -41.24 60.09
C GLU A 847 -5.92 -40.96 60.30
N GLN A 848 -5.19 -41.87 60.94
CA GLN A 848 -3.75 -41.70 61.20
C GLN A 848 -2.93 -41.61 59.91
N GLU A 849 -3.19 -42.48 58.94
CA GLU A 849 -2.48 -42.45 57.65
C GLU A 849 -2.87 -41.24 56.81
N LEU A 850 -4.15 -40.85 56.79
CA LEU A 850 -4.58 -39.61 56.12
C LEU A 850 -3.94 -38.37 56.75
N ASN A 851 -3.86 -38.29 58.08
CA ASN A 851 -3.23 -37.16 58.79
C ASN A 851 -1.72 -37.04 58.56
N ARG A 852 -1.04 -38.13 58.19
CA ARG A 852 0.43 -38.19 58.09
C ARG A 852 1.00 -37.25 57.02
N GLU A 853 0.28 -37.05 55.93
CA GLU A 853 0.73 -36.25 54.76
C GLU A 853 -0.36 -35.27 54.25
N ASN A 854 -1.16 -34.70 55.16
CA ASN A 854 -2.25 -33.77 54.84
C ASN A 854 -1.84 -32.28 54.90
N ALA A 855 -0.97 -31.84 53.99
CA ALA A 855 -0.45 -30.47 53.97
C ALA A 855 -1.52 -29.39 53.70
N GLU A 856 -2.57 -29.74 52.94
CA GLU A 856 -3.67 -28.85 52.56
C GLU A 856 -4.77 -28.75 53.65
N SER A 857 -4.60 -29.45 54.79
CA SER A 857 -5.58 -29.48 55.90
C SER A 857 -6.98 -29.88 55.45
N LEU A 858 -7.09 -30.80 54.48
CA LEU A 858 -8.37 -31.33 54.01
C LEU A 858 -8.93 -32.32 55.02
N PHE A 859 -10.26 -32.42 55.12
CA PHE A 859 -10.92 -33.44 55.94
C PHE A 859 -11.86 -34.28 55.08
N VAL A 860 -12.21 -35.46 55.56
CA VAL A 860 -13.09 -36.40 54.85
C VAL A 860 -14.26 -36.77 55.74
N THR A 861 -15.47 -36.48 55.29
CA THR A 861 -16.64 -37.09 55.90
C THR A 861 -16.78 -38.51 55.34
N ALA A 862 -16.96 -39.52 56.19
CA ALA A 862 -17.10 -40.90 55.70
C ALA A 862 -18.12 -41.72 56.50
N PHE A 863 -18.85 -42.58 55.81
CA PHE A 863 -19.64 -43.65 56.42
C PHE A 863 -19.13 -44.98 55.90
N ILE A 864 -18.63 -45.83 56.80
CA ILE A 864 -18.05 -47.13 56.47
C ILE A 864 -18.81 -48.20 57.26
N ALA A 865 -19.26 -49.24 56.58
CA ALA A 865 -20.04 -50.32 57.18
C ALA A 865 -19.64 -51.70 56.66
N VAL A 866 -19.74 -52.70 57.54
CA VAL A 866 -19.51 -54.11 57.26
C VAL A 866 -20.78 -54.88 57.58
N LEU A 867 -21.40 -55.46 56.56
CA LEU A 867 -22.58 -56.32 56.67
C LEU A 867 -22.18 -57.78 56.73
N ASP A 868 -22.53 -58.46 57.82
CA ASP A 868 -22.53 -59.92 57.88
C ASP A 868 -23.74 -60.47 57.12
N LEU A 869 -23.48 -61.15 56.00
CA LEU A 869 -24.49 -61.62 55.05
C LEU A 869 -25.31 -62.81 55.57
N ALA A 870 -24.81 -63.53 56.58
CA ALA A 870 -25.50 -64.67 57.16
C ALA A 870 -26.55 -64.22 58.18
N SER A 871 -26.19 -63.23 58.99
CA SER A 871 -26.96 -62.81 60.15
C SER A 871 -27.72 -61.50 59.91
N GLY A 872 -27.28 -60.66 58.96
CA GLY A 872 -27.83 -59.33 58.74
C GLY A 872 -27.32 -58.28 59.74
N ASP A 873 -26.29 -58.58 60.54
CA ASP A 873 -25.66 -57.59 61.40
C ASP A 873 -24.83 -56.61 60.56
N LEU A 874 -25.24 -55.33 60.56
CA LEU A 874 -24.51 -54.23 59.95
C LEU A 874 -23.73 -53.48 61.03
N GLU A 875 -22.42 -53.65 61.02
CA GLU A 875 -21.50 -52.88 61.85
C GLU A 875 -21.05 -51.63 61.08
N TYR A 876 -21.17 -50.43 61.66
CA TYR A 876 -20.82 -49.18 60.97
C TYR A 876 -20.07 -48.17 61.85
N VAL A 877 -19.33 -47.29 61.18
CA VAL A 877 -18.70 -46.10 61.74
C VAL A 877 -19.09 -44.90 60.88
N CYS A 878 -19.59 -43.85 61.53
CA CYS A 878 -19.92 -42.58 60.90
C CYS A 878 -18.91 -41.51 61.36
N ALA A 879 -18.03 -41.09 60.46
CA ALA A 879 -17.03 -40.05 60.67
C ALA A 879 -17.51 -38.75 60.01
N GLY A 880 -18.44 -38.04 60.69
CA GLY A 880 -18.96 -36.74 60.27
C GLY A 880 -19.82 -36.72 59.00
N HIS A 881 -20.14 -37.88 58.42
CA HIS A 881 -20.94 -38.01 57.20
C HIS A 881 -22.45 -37.96 57.47
N ASP A 882 -23.23 -37.64 56.45
CA ASP A 882 -24.68 -37.67 56.54
C ASP A 882 -25.20 -39.10 56.79
N ALA A 883 -26.15 -39.22 57.71
CA ALA A 883 -26.69 -40.51 58.13
C ALA A 883 -27.47 -41.18 56.98
N PRO A 884 -27.15 -42.44 56.62
CA PRO A 884 -27.86 -43.17 55.57
C PRO A 884 -29.36 -43.33 55.84
N MET A 885 -30.13 -43.39 54.76
CA MET A 885 -31.55 -43.71 54.80
C MET A 885 -31.77 -45.22 54.77
N LEU A 886 -32.46 -45.75 55.79
CA LEU A 886 -32.92 -47.12 55.88
C LEU A 886 -34.41 -47.20 55.57
N GLU A 887 -34.74 -47.97 54.55
CA GLU A 887 -36.10 -48.35 54.20
C GLU A 887 -36.40 -49.77 54.66
N ARG A 888 -37.45 -49.89 55.49
CA ARG A 888 -37.97 -51.16 56.03
C ARG A 888 -39.48 -51.18 55.94
N ASP A 889 -40.05 -52.23 55.36
CA ASP A 889 -41.50 -52.41 55.21
C ASP A 889 -42.22 -51.18 54.59
N GLY A 890 -41.55 -50.46 53.69
CA GLY A 890 -42.06 -49.24 53.06
C GLY A 890 -42.04 -47.99 53.97
N GLN A 891 -41.46 -48.09 55.17
CA GLN A 891 -41.17 -46.94 56.02
C GLN A 891 -39.70 -46.53 55.89
N LEU A 892 -39.48 -45.23 55.68
CA LEU A 892 -38.14 -44.65 55.57
C LEU A 892 -37.74 -44.00 56.90
N SER A 893 -36.54 -44.31 57.37
CA SER A 893 -35.93 -43.75 58.58
C SER A 893 -34.45 -43.49 58.35
N GLN A 894 -33.82 -42.61 59.13
CA GLN A 894 -32.36 -42.48 59.13
C GLN A 894 -31.75 -43.43 60.16
N ILE A 895 -30.58 -43.97 59.87
CA ILE A 895 -29.77 -44.64 60.89
C ILE A 895 -29.42 -43.62 61.98
N ASP A 896 -29.67 -43.97 63.24
CA ASP A 896 -29.33 -43.10 64.37
C ASP A 896 -27.81 -43.07 64.57
N THR A 897 -27.17 -41.98 64.15
CA THR A 897 -25.74 -41.72 64.37
C THR A 897 -25.50 -40.72 65.50
N SER A 898 -26.54 -40.26 66.19
CA SER A 898 -26.46 -39.13 67.13
C SER A 898 -25.75 -39.46 68.44
N ASN A 899 -25.73 -40.73 68.85
CA ASN A 899 -25.14 -41.15 70.13
C ASN A 899 -23.65 -41.47 70.06
N ARG A 900 -23.12 -41.90 68.90
CA ARG A 900 -21.70 -42.31 68.73
C ARG A 900 -21.05 -41.91 67.40
N GLY A 901 -21.67 -41.04 66.60
CA GLY A 901 -21.02 -40.42 65.45
C GLY A 901 -19.77 -39.64 65.87
N GLY A 902 -18.71 -39.75 65.08
CA GLY A 902 -17.46 -38.99 65.28
C GLY A 902 -17.38 -37.76 64.36
N PRO A 903 -16.36 -36.91 64.54
CA PRO A 903 -16.04 -35.83 63.60
C PRO A 903 -15.63 -36.38 62.23
N PRO A 904 -15.49 -35.54 61.19
CA PRO A 904 -14.84 -35.94 59.95
C PRO A 904 -13.39 -36.40 60.21
N LEU A 905 -12.93 -37.36 59.40
CA LEU A 905 -11.53 -37.80 59.44
C LEU A 905 -10.62 -36.61 59.17
N CYS A 906 -9.50 -36.53 59.90
CA CYS A 906 -8.53 -35.43 59.84
C CYS A 906 -9.01 -34.09 60.43
N ALA A 907 -10.25 -33.97 60.92
CA ALA A 907 -10.72 -32.73 61.54
C ALA A 907 -10.32 -32.59 63.03
N ALA A 908 -10.22 -33.72 63.76
CA ALA A 908 -10.01 -33.70 65.21
C ALA A 908 -8.80 -34.53 65.71
N GLY A 909 -8.08 -35.22 64.83
CA GLY A 909 -6.78 -35.83 65.15
C GLY A 909 -6.85 -37.30 65.59
N ASP A 910 -6.90 -37.56 66.91
CA ASP A 910 -6.90 -38.92 67.50
C ASP A 910 -8.26 -39.24 68.13
N PHE A 911 -9.32 -39.17 67.33
CA PHE A 911 -10.67 -39.42 67.83
C PHE A 911 -10.92 -40.94 67.95
N PRO A 912 -11.46 -41.43 69.08
CA PRO A 912 -11.74 -42.86 69.24
C PRO A 912 -13.04 -43.24 68.53
N TYR A 913 -12.99 -43.47 67.21
CA TYR A 913 -14.13 -44.00 66.46
C TYR A 913 -14.53 -45.37 67.01
N LEU A 914 -15.81 -45.52 67.37
CA LEU A 914 -16.41 -46.76 67.86
C LEU A 914 -17.42 -47.26 66.84
N ALA A 915 -17.40 -48.57 66.57
CA ALA A 915 -18.39 -49.18 65.71
C ALA A 915 -19.73 -49.35 66.43
N GLU A 916 -20.81 -49.06 65.74
CA GLU A 916 -22.19 -49.37 66.15
C GLU A 916 -22.75 -50.51 65.32
N ARG A 917 -23.81 -51.15 65.82
CA ARG A 917 -24.44 -52.29 65.16
C ARG A 917 -25.94 -52.12 65.08
N ILE A 918 -26.47 -52.36 63.88
CA ILE A 918 -27.91 -52.53 63.66
C ILE A 918 -28.15 -53.85 62.95
N ARG A 919 -29.31 -54.46 63.20
CA ARG A 919 -29.75 -55.67 62.50
C ARG A 919 -30.63 -55.29 61.32
N LEU A 920 -30.21 -55.63 60.12
CA LEU A 920 -31.04 -55.57 58.91
C LEU A 920 -32.00 -56.75 58.85
N GLN A 921 -33.16 -56.54 58.23
CA GLN A 921 -34.13 -57.57 57.91
C GLN A 921 -34.05 -57.91 56.41
N PRO A 922 -34.34 -59.15 56.00
CA PRO A 922 -34.43 -59.50 54.59
C PRO A 922 -35.42 -58.58 53.86
N GLY A 923 -34.94 -57.89 52.82
CA GLY A 923 -35.69 -56.90 52.06
C GLY A 923 -35.29 -55.45 52.35
N ASP A 924 -34.62 -55.17 53.47
CA ASP A 924 -34.18 -53.81 53.85
C ASP A 924 -33.30 -53.17 52.77
N ARG A 925 -33.54 -51.88 52.52
CA ARG A 925 -32.77 -51.07 51.58
C ARG A 925 -32.05 -49.94 52.29
N LEU A 926 -30.78 -49.76 51.98
CA LEU A 926 -29.94 -48.70 52.48
C LEU A 926 -29.60 -47.74 51.33
N CYS A 927 -29.77 -46.45 51.55
CA CYS A 927 -29.35 -45.39 50.63
C CYS A 927 -28.39 -44.46 51.34
N LEU A 928 -27.12 -44.54 50.95
CA LEU A 928 -26.06 -43.62 51.33
C LEU A 928 -25.93 -42.55 50.25
N PHE A 929 -25.67 -41.32 50.66
CA PHE A 929 -25.62 -40.16 49.77
C PHE A 929 -24.64 -39.12 50.34
N THR A 930 -24.00 -38.35 49.46
CA THR A 930 -23.19 -37.18 49.85
C THR A 930 -24.05 -35.92 49.92
N ASP A 931 -23.50 -34.87 50.51
CA ASP A 931 -24.19 -33.58 50.69
C ASP A 931 -24.52 -32.90 49.36
N GLY A 932 -23.82 -33.18 48.26
CA GLY A 932 -24.19 -32.69 46.93
C GLY A 932 -25.57 -33.16 46.45
N VAL A 933 -26.22 -34.12 47.14
CA VAL A 933 -27.64 -34.44 46.95
C VAL A 933 -28.55 -33.49 47.74
N THR A 934 -28.26 -33.29 49.03
CA THR A 934 -29.13 -32.51 49.95
C THR A 934 -28.91 -31.00 49.80
N GLU A 935 -27.71 -30.58 49.47
CA GLU A 935 -27.30 -29.19 49.22
C GLU A 935 -27.41 -28.76 47.76
N ALA A 936 -27.87 -29.63 46.86
CA ALA A 936 -28.22 -29.24 45.50
C ALA A 936 -29.19 -28.04 45.53
N SER A 937 -28.90 -26.99 44.76
CA SER A 937 -29.58 -25.69 44.87
C SER A 937 -30.17 -25.25 43.55
N ASN A 938 -31.38 -24.69 43.61
CA ASN A 938 -32.03 -24.05 42.47
C ASN A 938 -31.86 -22.52 42.46
N GLY A 939 -30.92 -22.00 43.27
CA GLY A 939 -30.67 -20.57 43.48
C GLY A 939 -31.54 -19.92 44.57
N THR A 940 -32.61 -20.58 45.03
CA THR A 940 -33.53 -20.07 46.08
C THR A 940 -33.71 -21.00 47.26
N ALA A 941 -33.62 -22.32 47.05
CA ALA A 941 -33.75 -23.33 48.08
C ALA A 941 -32.82 -24.52 47.81
N LEU A 942 -32.41 -25.20 48.88
CA LEU A 942 -31.72 -26.48 48.82
C LEU A 942 -32.72 -27.62 48.62
N PHE A 943 -32.29 -28.71 47.99
CA PHE A 943 -33.09 -29.91 47.77
C PHE A 943 -33.57 -30.46 49.11
N GLY A 944 -32.62 -30.64 50.03
CA GLY A 944 -32.84 -30.94 51.44
C GLY A 944 -33.35 -32.36 51.71
N LEU A 945 -33.26 -32.74 52.98
CA LEU A 945 -33.58 -34.09 53.44
C LEU A 945 -35.03 -34.51 53.15
N ALA A 946 -35.98 -33.59 53.30
CA ALA A 946 -37.40 -33.87 53.09
C ALA A 946 -37.73 -34.27 51.65
N ARG A 947 -37.07 -33.65 50.66
CA ARG A 947 -37.27 -34.01 49.23
C ARG A 947 -36.53 -35.29 48.88
N LEU A 948 -35.35 -35.52 49.46
CA LEU A 948 -34.64 -36.78 49.33
C LEU A 948 -35.50 -37.94 49.84
N GLN A 949 -36.10 -37.81 51.03
CA GLN A 949 -37.00 -38.82 51.58
C GLN A 949 -38.21 -39.09 50.67
N ALA A 950 -38.85 -38.03 50.16
CA ALA A 950 -39.97 -38.17 49.24
C ALA A 950 -39.56 -38.85 47.92
N ALA A 951 -38.37 -38.53 47.40
CA ALA A 951 -37.85 -39.12 46.17
C ALA A 951 -37.50 -40.61 46.35
N ILE A 952 -36.90 -40.99 47.49
CA ILE A 952 -36.61 -42.40 47.83
C ILE A 952 -37.93 -43.19 47.97
N GLN A 953 -38.92 -42.65 48.69
CA GLN A 953 -40.24 -43.28 48.85
C GLN A 953 -40.99 -43.50 47.53
N ALA A 954 -40.78 -42.64 46.53
CA ALA A 954 -41.36 -42.83 45.20
C ALA A 954 -40.72 -44.00 44.42
N LEU A 955 -39.54 -44.46 44.84
CA LEU A 955 -38.70 -45.44 44.13
C LEU A 955 -38.58 -46.77 44.90
N THR A 956 -39.32 -46.95 45.99
CA THR A 956 -39.38 -48.15 46.85
C THR A 956 -39.64 -49.46 46.09
N GLN A 957 -40.29 -49.41 44.93
CA GLN A 957 -40.60 -50.60 44.12
C GLN A 957 -39.69 -50.77 42.89
N SER A 958 -38.78 -49.82 42.66
CA SER A 958 -37.83 -49.87 41.53
C SER A 958 -36.61 -50.76 41.86
N GLY A 959 -35.94 -51.25 40.82
CA GLY A 959 -34.60 -51.84 40.97
C GLY A 959 -33.58 -50.76 41.35
N LEU A 960 -32.52 -51.14 42.08
CA LEU A 960 -31.57 -50.18 42.67
C LEU A 960 -30.87 -49.27 41.64
N GLU A 961 -30.54 -49.79 40.46
CA GLU A 961 -29.93 -48.98 39.39
C GLU A 961 -30.87 -47.90 38.85
N THR A 962 -32.14 -48.29 38.64
CA THR A 962 -33.19 -47.35 38.21
C THR A 962 -33.44 -46.32 39.30
N ALA A 963 -33.42 -46.73 40.57
CA ALA A 963 -33.57 -45.83 41.70
C ALA A 963 -32.41 -44.81 41.79
N ALA A 964 -31.15 -45.26 41.69
CA ALA A 964 -29.99 -44.37 41.71
C ALA A 964 -30.02 -43.35 40.56
N THR A 965 -30.34 -43.81 39.36
CA THR A 965 -30.44 -42.96 38.15
C THR A 965 -31.58 -41.94 38.30
N ALA A 966 -32.75 -42.37 38.76
CA ALA A 966 -33.93 -41.51 38.92
C ALA A 966 -33.75 -40.49 40.05
N LEU A 967 -33.07 -40.86 41.15
CA LEU A 967 -32.69 -39.93 42.22
C LEU A 967 -31.77 -38.83 41.68
N ARG A 968 -30.71 -39.21 40.95
CA ARG A 968 -29.82 -38.25 40.28
C ARG A 968 -30.58 -37.33 39.33
N ASP A 969 -31.46 -37.88 38.49
CA ASP A 969 -32.27 -37.07 37.55
C ASP A 969 -33.20 -36.10 38.28
N THR A 970 -33.79 -36.52 39.41
CA THR A 970 -34.65 -35.66 40.25
C THR A 970 -33.87 -34.50 40.85
N VAL A 971 -32.64 -34.74 41.32
CA VAL A 971 -31.75 -33.68 41.82
C VAL A 971 -31.36 -32.72 40.70
N ARG A 972 -30.94 -33.22 39.52
CA ARG A 972 -30.59 -32.38 38.36
C ARG A 972 -31.78 -31.57 37.84
N GLN A 973 -32.99 -32.12 37.88
CA GLN A 973 -34.20 -31.40 37.52
C GLN A 973 -34.50 -30.27 38.51
N PHE A 974 -34.25 -30.48 39.81
CA PHE A 974 -34.42 -29.45 40.83
C PHE A 974 -33.47 -28.26 40.63
N GLU A 975 -32.21 -28.50 40.27
CA GLU A 975 -31.20 -27.45 40.01
C GLU A 975 -31.63 -26.47 38.88
N ALA A 976 -32.55 -26.88 38.01
CA ALA A 976 -33.18 -26.04 36.99
C ALA A 976 -32.17 -25.32 36.06
N GLY A 977 -31.03 -25.97 35.78
CA GLY A 977 -29.97 -25.44 34.92
C GLY A 977 -28.92 -24.59 35.63
N HIS A 978 -28.99 -24.46 36.97
CA HIS A 978 -27.85 -23.96 37.74
C HIS A 978 -26.71 -24.98 37.73
N PRO A 979 -25.44 -24.52 37.73
CA PRO A 979 -24.31 -25.44 37.82
C PRO A 979 -24.34 -26.19 39.16
N PRO A 980 -24.00 -27.50 39.18
CA PRO A 980 -23.92 -28.27 40.40
C PRO A 980 -23.04 -27.58 41.43
N ALA A 981 -23.55 -27.44 42.66
CA ALA A 981 -22.80 -26.82 43.74
C ALA A 981 -21.69 -27.76 44.24
N ASP A 982 -22.00 -29.06 44.39
CA ASP A 982 -21.06 -30.09 44.84
C ASP A 982 -21.22 -31.41 44.09
N ASP A 983 -20.28 -32.33 44.34
CA ASP A 983 -20.29 -33.67 43.76
C ASP A 983 -21.52 -34.47 44.23
N LEU A 984 -22.12 -35.20 43.30
CA LEU A 984 -23.31 -35.99 43.60
C LEU A 984 -22.93 -37.47 43.65
N THR A 985 -22.99 -38.06 44.85
CA THR A 985 -22.71 -39.48 45.05
C THR A 985 -23.87 -40.20 45.73
N LEU A 986 -24.19 -41.39 45.21
CA LEU A 986 -25.23 -42.28 45.70
C LEU A 986 -24.68 -43.71 45.78
N LEU A 987 -24.91 -44.39 46.91
CA LEU A 987 -24.64 -45.81 47.08
C LEU A 987 -25.86 -46.48 47.71
N LEU A 988 -26.55 -47.31 46.92
CA LEU A 988 -27.76 -48.03 47.32
C LEU A 988 -27.43 -49.51 47.49
N MET A 989 -27.94 -50.13 48.56
CA MET A 989 -27.81 -51.57 48.82
C MET A 989 -29.15 -52.14 49.26
N GLN A 990 -29.47 -53.36 48.81
CA GLN A 990 -30.60 -54.15 49.31
C GLN A 990 -30.10 -55.52 49.75
N TRP A 991 -30.44 -55.95 50.96
CA TRP A 991 -30.09 -57.27 51.47
C TRP A 991 -31.30 -58.20 51.40
N TYR A 992 -31.14 -59.40 50.83
CA TYR A 992 -32.24 -60.36 50.61
C TYR A 992 -32.28 -61.49 51.65
N GLY A 993 -31.34 -61.52 52.59
CA GLY A 993 -31.20 -62.58 53.58
C GLY A 993 -30.11 -63.61 53.23
N PRO A 994 -29.86 -64.59 54.12
CA PRO A 994 -28.93 -65.68 53.85
C PRO A 994 -29.45 -66.59 52.71
N LEU A 995 -28.55 -67.31 52.06
CA LEU A 995 -28.92 -68.33 51.08
C LEU A 995 -29.81 -69.38 51.76
N SER A 996 -31.04 -69.54 51.29
CA SER A 996 -31.89 -70.67 51.64
C SER A 996 -31.19 -71.95 51.20
N GLU A 997 -30.85 -72.86 52.14
CA GLU A 997 -30.44 -74.22 51.79
C GLU A 997 -31.55 -74.82 50.90
N ARG A 998 -31.20 -75.15 49.66
CA ARG A 998 -32.03 -75.96 48.76
C ARG A 998 -31.36 -77.31 48.57
#